data_AF-A0A445GYS0-F1
#
_entry.id   AF-A0A445GYS0-F1
#
_cell.length_a   1.000
_cell.length_b   1.000
_cell.length_c   1.000
_cell.angle_alpha   90.00
_cell.angle_beta   90.00
_cell.angle_gamma   90.00
#
_symmetry.space_group_name_H-M   'P 1'
#
loop_
_entity.id
_entity.type
_entity.pdbx_description
1 polymer ?
#
loop_
_entity_poly.entity_id
_entity_poly.type
_entity_poly.pdbx_seq_one_letter_code
_entity_poly.pdbx_strand_id
1 'polypeptide(L)'
;MGVNVGIICVLFLLATQAIGVPAFAPWKKLQLPWKKPSKGKVIQKNQALPINTIFKLPVHVTNSWPPGGNFASGTIDLGGLQLYEASTFNKVWGTYSGGPDDRGFSIFEPSGVPQGFSMLGSYSQPNNKPLFGYVLVAKDVSTNTSNPSLKQPLDYTLVWNSASLKIDQDGPIYVWLPTAPQGYKAVGYVVTTTPTKPSLDKIRCARLDLTDQCEANSFIWGSDNFNFYDFRPSNRGTQAPGVRVGTFVAQNGSPNPPSIVCLRNTNAIPKYMPNLPQIKAILQVYSPVMSLHPDEEFFPSSVEWFFSNGALLYKKGQESKPVSISPNGANLPQDPNIDGAYWVDLPADSTNKERVKKGDLKSAISYVHVKPMLGGTFTDIAMWVFYPFNGPARAKVEFLTVNLGKIGEHVGDWEHVTLRVSNFNGELKHVYFSQHSKGAWFDSSQLEFQSGNKPLYYSSLHGHASYPHGGLNLLGEDKIGIRNDTAISDNVMDLGAFQLVSAEYLGSDVVEPPPWLNYFREWGPKIDYNVNDELRKLEKFLPGKLKSTLENIVKNLPSEVLGEEGPTGPKAMASSLGQFKKKQNPRIETTFKLPADIPVWPPGGGFATSIIDLGGGLLVSQISTFNKVWTTYEGGPNNLGATFFEPTGLSEGFFMLGCYCQPNNKPLHGWVLVGKDNSSTLNGALAKPVDYKLVWNTKSLKIKQDGQGYIWLPIAPEGYKPVGHVVTTSPEKPSLDKIRCVRSDLTDECTTCHSMKLWRTENKRFNVYDVRPIKRGIEAQGVSVGTFLAQSGGGTNSKALPISCLKNTKGSFSYMPNLSQIKAMIKAYSPYMYLHPMEEYLPSSVDWFFTNGAVLIEKRKGVIRESSIEPNGSNLPQGGSNDDDDVTYWLDLPLDETKRVSIKKGDLASSQAYVHVKPMLGGTFTDIVMWIFYPFNGGARAKVACTNIPLRTKGEHVGDWEHLTLRVSNFNGELWRVYFSQHSEGKWVDASELEFQNGNRPAAYSSLHGHALFPKPGLVMQGMRGLGVRNDAARSDAVMDMATWFEIVAAEYLGSQIREPPWLNYWMNWGPKEGPKGPKQKDMWKGDER
;
A
#
# COMPACT_ATOMS: atom_id res chain seq x y z
N MET A 1 5.65 46.00 16.09
CA MET A 1 4.85 47.05 15.42
C MET A 1 3.85 46.36 14.51
N GLY A 2 2.54 46.57 14.53
CA GLY A 2 1.60 46.91 15.59
C GLY A 2 0.34 46.09 15.28
N VAL A 3 -0.22 45.43 16.28
CA VAL A 3 -1.43 44.59 16.14
C VAL A 3 -2.64 45.49 16.33
N ASN A 4 -3.54 45.51 15.35
CA ASN A 4 -4.77 46.29 15.37
C ASN A 4 -5.76 45.72 16.41
N VAL A 5 -5.77 46.32 17.60
CA VAL A 5 -6.66 46.04 18.74
C VAL A 5 -8.15 46.35 18.44
N GLY A 6 -8.44 47.04 17.32
CA GLY A 6 -9.80 47.47 16.95
C GLY A 6 -10.78 46.36 16.58
N ILE A 7 -10.31 45.23 16.02
CA ILE A 7 -11.22 44.15 15.54
C ILE A 7 -11.74 43.28 16.70
N ILE A 8 -10.98 43.16 17.78
CA ILE A 8 -11.36 42.36 18.96
C ILE A 8 -12.44 43.09 19.78
N CYS A 9 -12.44 44.42 19.80
CA CYS A 9 -13.47 45.20 20.51
C CYS A 9 -14.83 45.19 19.79
N VAL A 10 -14.84 45.17 18.45
CA VAL A 10 -16.10 45.16 17.67
C VAL A 10 -16.83 43.80 17.77
N LEU A 11 -16.09 42.70 17.88
CA LEU A 11 -16.68 41.37 18.10
C LEU A 11 -17.22 41.18 19.52
N PHE A 12 -16.63 41.85 20.53
CA PHE A 12 -17.14 41.84 21.90
C PHE A 12 -18.38 42.73 22.11
N LEU A 13 -18.48 43.83 21.35
CA LEU A 13 -19.64 44.74 21.38
C LEU A 13 -20.88 44.17 20.65
N LEU A 14 -20.69 43.33 19.63
CA LEU A 14 -21.81 42.64 18.96
C LEU A 14 -22.36 41.45 19.76
N ALA A 15 -21.56 40.83 20.62
CA ALA A 15 -21.99 39.71 21.47
C ALA A 15 -22.84 40.15 22.68
N THR A 16 -22.82 41.43 23.05
CA THR A 16 -23.56 41.96 24.22
C THR A 16 -24.92 42.58 23.87
N GLN A 17 -25.25 42.73 22.58
CA GLN A 17 -26.57 43.20 22.13
C GLN A 17 -27.58 42.07 21.82
N ALA A 18 -27.18 40.80 21.92
CA ALA A 18 -28.07 39.65 21.71
C ALA A 18 -28.72 39.10 23.00
N ILE A 19 -28.37 39.64 24.17
CA ILE A 19 -28.92 39.18 25.46
C ILE A 19 -29.41 40.42 26.21
N GLY A 20 -30.69 40.75 26.03
CA GLY A 20 -31.31 41.90 26.68
C GLY A 20 -31.32 41.74 28.20
N VAL A 21 -30.49 42.51 28.90
CA VAL A 21 -30.58 42.76 30.34
C VAL A 21 -30.26 44.24 30.57
N PRO A 22 -31.12 45.02 31.26
CA PRO A 22 -30.89 46.45 31.50
C PRO A 22 -29.92 46.69 32.66
N ALA A 23 -29.22 47.82 32.58
CA ALA A 23 -28.20 48.30 33.51
C ALA A 23 -28.75 48.72 34.88
N PHE A 24 -27.95 48.57 35.96
CA PHE A 24 -27.64 49.60 36.98
C PHE A 24 -26.56 49.09 37.99
N ALA A 25 -25.76 50.04 38.50
CA ALA A 25 -24.47 49.95 39.24
C ALA A 25 -24.61 49.71 40.78
N PRO A 26 -23.59 49.89 41.68
CA PRO A 26 -22.13 50.05 41.53
C PRO A 26 -21.26 49.20 42.50
N TRP A 27 -19.95 49.16 42.22
CA TRP A 27 -18.89 48.64 43.11
C TRP A 27 -18.70 49.46 44.40
N LYS A 28 -18.52 48.78 45.55
CA LYS A 28 -17.60 49.22 46.62
C LYS A 28 -17.13 48.06 47.51
N LYS A 29 -15.80 47.90 47.53
CA LYS A 29 -14.92 47.32 48.57
C LYS A 29 -15.21 45.89 49.08
N LEU A 30 -14.30 44.98 48.72
CA LEU A 30 -13.42 44.40 49.73
C LEU A 30 -12.03 44.11 49.12
N GLN A 31 -11.03 44.82 49.63
CA GLN A 31 -9.62 44.56 49.42
C GLN A 31 -9.21 43.29 50.18
N LEU A 32 -8.33 42.48 49.60
CA LEU A 32 -7.27 41.70 50.28
C LEU A 32 -6.29 41.18 49.21
N PRO A 33 -5.03 40.94 49.54
CA PRO A 33 -3.90 41.55 48.85
C PRO A 33 -3.28 40.61 47.81
N TRP A 34 -2.72 41.24 46.78
CA TRP A 34 -1.77 40.61 45.87
C TRP A 34 -0.60 39.98 46.64
N LYS A 35 -0.64 38.67 46.85
CA LYS A 35 0.58 37.88 47.02
C LYS A 35 1.23 37.76 45.64
N LYS A 36 2.32 38.51 45.44
CA LYS A 36 3.29 38.26 44.36
C LYS A 36 3.62 36.76 44.36
N PRO A 37 3.51 36.05 43.23
CA PRO A 37 4.20 34.79 43.08
C PRO A 37 5.69 35.09 43.17
N SER A 38 6.36 34.40 44.09
CA SER A 38 7.79 34.44 44.31
C SER A 38 8.57 34.31 43.00
N LYS A 39 9.51 35.22 42.76
CA LYS A 39 10.67 34.92 41.91
C LYS A 39 11.42 33.75 42.55
N GLY A 40 11.41 32.61 41.88
CA GLY A 40 12.12 31.39 42.25
C GLY A 40 11.35 30.20 41.69
N LYS A 41 11.85 29.39 40.77
CA LYS A 41 13.23 29.12 40.35
C LYS A 41 13.35 29.35 38.84
N VAL A 42 14.55 29.77 38.43
CA VAL A 42 15.17 29.37 37.16
C VAL A 42 14.69 27.95 36.85
N ILE A 43 13.99 27.74 35.74
CA ILE A 43 13.71 26.38 35.27
C ILE A 43 15.10 25.79 35.04
N GLN A 44 15.53 24.96 35.99
CA GLN A 44 16.65 24.04 35.79
C GLN A 44 16.36 23.36 34.45
N LYS A 45 17.37 23.31 33.57
CA LYS A 45 17.43 22.27 32.54
C LYS A 45 17.01 20.97 33.24
N ASN A 46 15.81 20.47 32.96
CA ASN A 46 15.43 19.15 33.46
C ASN A 46 16.43 18.18 32.84
N GLN A 47 17.33 17.65 33.67
CA GLN A 47 18.29 16.62 33.31
C GLN A 47 17.57 15.51 32.53
N ALA A 48 18.18 15.05 31.44
CA ALA A 48 17.71 13.87 30.72
C ALA A 48 17.73 12.66 31.66
N LEU A 49 16.59 12.29 32.24
CA LEU A 49 16.43 11.03 32.96
C LEU A 49 15.00 10.50 32.79
N PRO A 50 14.81 9.59 31.83
CA PRO A 50 13.97 8.42 32.06
C PRO A 50 14.58 7.19 31.37
N ILE A 51 15.53 6.50 32.04
CA ILE A 51 15.80 5.03 31.90
C ILE A 51 16.32 4.44 33.23
N ASN A 52 16.91 5.25 34.14
CA ASN A 52 17.28 4.78 35.49
C ASN A 52 16.07 4.33 36.33
N THR A 53 14.84 4.62 35.88
CA THR A 53 13.60 4.15 36.48
C THR A 53 13.13 2.90 35.74
N ILE A 54 13.28 1.74 36.38
CA ILE A 54 12.69 0.48 35.92
C ILE A 54 11.19 0.54 36.18
N PHE A 55 10.39 0.43 35.13
CA PHE A 55 8.95 0.31 35.30
C PHE A 55 8.61 -1.09 35.81
N LYS A 56 7.67 -1.13 36.76
CA LYS A 56 7.00 -2.34 37.20
C LYS A 56 5.51 -2.06 37.12
N LEU A 57 4.74 -3.08 36.77
CA LEU A 57 3.29 -3.01 36.86
C LEU A 57 2.86 -2.66 38.30
N PRO A 58 1.75 -1.93 38.49
CA PRO A 58 1.33 -1.44 39.81
C PRO A 58 1.20 -2.55 40.86
N VAL A 59 0.75 -3.73 40.45
CA VAL A 59 0.69 -4.94 41.27
C VAL A 59 1.63 -5.98 40.69
N HIS A 60 2.47 -6.54 41.55
CA HIS A 60 3.34 -7.65 41.17
C HIS A 60 2.51 -8.85 40.72
N VAL A 61 2.71 -9.26 39.47
CA VAL A 61 2.18 -10.52 38.95
C VAL A 61 2.95 -11.64 39.64
N THR A 62 2.32 -12.33 40.60
CA THR A 62 2.89 -13.54 41.16
C THR A 62 2.80 -14.65 40.11
N ASN A 63 3.80 -15.52 39.99
CA ASN A 63 3.85 -16.65 39.03
C ASN A 63 2.77 -17.73 39.26
N SER A 64 1.67 -17.41 39.93
CA SER A 64 0.57 -18.29 40.29
C SER A 64 -0.62 -18.10 39.36
N TRP A 65 -0.39 -18.24 38.04
CA TRP A 65 -1.50 -18.42 37.10
C TRP A 65 -2.18 -19.76 37.39
N PRO A 66 -3.49 -19.91 37.08
CA PRO A 66 -4.16 -21.19 37.21
C PRO A 66 -3.36 -22.31 36.52
N PRO A 67 -3.28 -23.51 37.11
CA PRO A 67 -2.46 -24.59 36.56
C PRO A 67 -2.98 -25.06 35.19
N GLY A 68 -2.06 -25.55 34.36
CA GLY A 68 -2.37 -26.25 33.10
C GLY A 68 -1.55 -25.74 31.90
N GLY A 69 -1.23 -26.64 30.97
CA GLY A 69 -0.42 -26.31 29.79
C GLY A 69 1.01 -25.85 30.13
N ASN A 70 1.68 -25.23 29.16
CA ASN A 70 3.05 -24.69 29.31
C ASN A 70 3.11 -23.15 29.37
N PHE A 71 1.95 -22.48 29.40
CA PHE A 71 1.88 -21.02 29.53
C PHE A 71 2.50 -20.56 30.85
N ALA A 72 3.21 -19.44 30.80
CA ALA A 72 3.90 -18.84 31.94
C ALA A 72 4.87 -19.78 32.69
N SER A 73 5.42 -20.79 31.99
CA SER A 73 6.38 -21.76 32.56
C SER A 73 7.80 -21.22 32.72
N GLY A 74 8.04 -19.95 32.33
CA GLY A 74 9.34 -19.29 32.37
C GLY A 74 10.23 -19.55 31.16
N THR A 75 10.02 -20.65 30.42
CA THR A 75 10.82 -20.97 29.21
C THR A 75 9.96 -21.48 28.07
N ILE A 76 10.40 -21.23 26.84
CA ILE A 76 9.73 -21.69 25.61
C ILE A 76 10.75 -22.36 24.71
N ASP A 77 10.54 -23.63 24.38
CA ASP A 77 11.33 -24.35 23.38
C ASP A 77 10.77 -24.14 21.97
N LEU A 78 11.65 -23.74 21.04
CA LEU A 78 11.36 -23.52 19.62
C LEU A 78 11.68 -24.71 18.71
N GLY A 79 12.02 -25.88 19.29
CA GLY A 79 12.34 -27.11 18.57
C GLY A 79 13.84 -27.44 18.65
N GLY A 80 14.36 -27.53 19.87
CA GLY A 80 15.78 -27.73 20.16
C GLY A 80 16.50 -26.48 20.64
N LEU A 81 15.80 -25.35 20.74
CA LEU A 81 16.31 -24.07 21.23
C LEU A 81 15.37 -23.53 22.31
N GLN A 82 15.78 -23.68 23.56
CA GLN A 82 15.01 -23.21 24.71
C GLN A 82 15.29 -21.74 24.96
N LEU A 83 14.24 -20.93 25.03
CA LEU A 83 14.31 -19.49 25.27
C LEU A 83 13.87 -19.14 26.68
N TYR A 84 14.43 -18.06 27.21
CA TYR A 84 14.04 -17.40 28.45
C TYR A 84 13.93 -15.89 28.20
N GLU A 85 12.88 -15.26 28.73
CA GLU A 85 12.66 -13.82 28.61
C GLU A 85 13.40 -13.07 29.73
N ALA A 86 14.53 -12.44 29.42
CA ALA A 86 15.26 -11.61 30.36
C ALA A 86 14.74 -10.16 30.30
N SER A 87 14.20 -9.67 31.42
CA SER A 87 13.69 -8.29 31.58
C SER A 87 14.50 -7.44 32.58
N THR A 88 15.54 -8.02 33.17
CA THR A 88 16.50 -7.32 34.04
C THR A 88 17.75 -6.96 33.28
N PHE A 89 18.29 -5.76 33.51
CA PHE A 89 19.30 -5.17 32.63
C PHE A 89 20.38 -4.41 33.39
N ASN A 90 21.62 -4.52 32.91
CA ASN A 90 22.72 -3.64 33.28
C ASN A 90 22.88 -2.59 32.18
N LYS A 91 22.88 -1.30 32.54
CA LYS A 91 23.15 -0.21 31.58
C LYS A 91 24.60 -0.32 31.11
N VAL A 92 24.79 -0.34 29.79
CA VAL A 92 26.13 -0.29 29.17
C VAL A 92 26.50 1.14 28.83
N TRP A 93 25.56 1.88 28.22
CA TRP A 93 25.83 3.19 27.62
C TRP A 93 24.53 3.96 27.34
N GLY A 94 24.59 5.29 27.28
CA GLY A 94 23.52 6.13 26.76
C GLY A 94 23.99 7.46 26.15
N THR A 95 23.14 8.00 25.27
CA THR A 95 23.19 9.39 24.81
C THR A 95 21.93 10.12 25.24
N TYR A 96 22.02 11.42 25.45
CA TYR A 96 20.98 12.26 26.06
C TYR A 96 20.44 13.33 25.09
N SER A 97 20.70 13.15 23.80
CA SER A 97 20.27 14.04 22.71
C SER A 97 19.97 13.23 21.44
N GLY A 98 19.12 13.76 20.57
CA GLY A 98 18.60 13.08 19.37
C GLY A 98 17.53 12.04 19.68
N GLY A 99 16.97 11.40 18.64
CA GLY A 99 15.89 10.42 18.80
C GLY A 99 14.53 11.04 19.17
N PRO A 100 13.53 10.22 19.53
CA PRO A 100 12.22 10.69 19.97
C PRO A 100 12.31 11.68 21.13
N ASP A 101 11.58 12.79 21.03
CA ASP A 101 11.53 13.89 21.99
C ASP A 101 12.89 14.52 22.35
N ASP A 102 13.90 14.31 21.49
CA ASP A 102 15.29 14.75 21.70
C ASP A 102 15.89 14.28 23.04
N ARG A 103 15.47 13.10 23.52
CA ARG A 103 15.91 12.54 24.82
C ARG A 103 17.10 11.58 24.72
N GLY A 104 17.50 11.22 23.50
CA GLY A 104 18.50 10.20 23.22
C GLY A 104 17.98 8.78 23.46
N PHE A 105 18.90 7.84 23.63
CA PHE A 105 18.61 6.42 23.85
C PHE A 105 19.70 5.77 24.70
N SER A 106 19.40 4.61 25.28
CA SER A 106 20.39 3.84 26.04
C SER A 106 20.38 2.37 25.64
N ILE A 107 21.54 1.73 25.85
CA ILE A 107 21.80 0.32 25.55
C ILE A 107 22.10 -0.44 26.83
N PHE A 108 21.60 -1.67 26.87
CA PHE A 108 21.64 -2.55 28.02
C PHE A 108 22.09 -3.95 27.65
N GLU A 109 22.71 -4.62 28.61
CA GLU A 109 22.91 -6.07 28.58
C GLU A 109 21.91 -6.76 29.50
N PRO A 110 21.35 -7.91 29.11
CA PRO A 110 20.54 -8.70 30.00
C PRO A 110 21.38 -9.15 31.21
N SER A 111 20.82 -9.00 32.39
CA SER A 111 21.38 -9.46 33.66
C SER A 111 20.48 -10.54 34.25
N GLY A 112 21.00 -11.36 35.16
CA GLY A 112 20.23 -12.47 35.74
C GLY A 112 19.93 -13.60 34.74
N VAL A 113 20.80 -13.79 33.74
CA VAL A 113 20.68 -14.88 32.76
C VAL A 113 20.81 -16.23 33.48
N PRO A 114 19.82 -17.14 33.37
CA PRO A 114 19.86 -18.44 34.06
C PRO A 114 21.03 -19.31 33.61
N GLN A 115 21.49 -20.21 34.48
CA GLN A 115 22.60 -21.10 34.16
C GLN A 115 22.35 -21.93 32.88
N GLY A 116 23.32 -21.91 31.97
CA GLY A 116 23.26 -22.60 30.69
C GLY A 116 22.57 -21.83 29.55
N PHE A 117 21.96 -20.67 29.84
CA PHE A 117 21.46 -19.77 28.80
C PHE A 117 22.57 -18.82 28.34
N SER A 118 22.54 -18.47 27.06
CA SER A 118 23.47 -17.56 26.40
C SER A 118 22.74 -16.32 25.88
N MET A 119 23.40 -15.18 25.98
CA MET A 119 22.92 -13.92 25.42
C MET A 119 22.88 -13.99 23.88
N LEU A 120 21.82 -13.44 23.29
CA LEU A 120 21.63 -13.38 21.84
C LEU A 120 21.93 -11.99 21.25
N GLY A 121 21.93 -10.96 22.08
CA GLY A 121 22.29 -9.59 21.72
C GLY A 121 21.90 -8.59 22.81
N SER A 122 22.27 -7.33 22.60
CA SER A 122 22.03 -6.22 23.52
C SER A 122 20.63 -5.63 23.32
N TYR A 123 20.06 -5.07 24.39
CA TYR A 123 18.78 -4.35 24.36
C TYR A 123 19.01 -2.85 24.15
N SER A 124 18.06 -2.18 23.50
CA SER A 124 18.09 -0.73 23.33
C SER A 124 16.68 -0.14 23.31
N GLN A 125 16.51 1.04 23.89
CA GLN A 125 15.25 1.81 23.81
C GLN A 125 15.49 3.32 23.84
N PRO A 126 14.56 4.13 23.32
CA PRO A 126 14.56 5.57 23.53
C PRO A 126 14.49 5.95 25.02
N ASN A 127 15.13 7.07 25.36
CA ASN A 127 15.07 7.65 26.71
C ASN A 127 13.84 8.55 26.91
N ASN A 128 12.77 8.43 26.13
CA ASN A 128 11.53 9.18 26.38
C ASN A 128 10.48 8.37 27.17
N LYS A 129 10.85 7.17 27.63
CA LYS A 129 10.01 6.26 28.41
C LYS A 129 10.83 5.48 29.45
N PRO A 130 10.22 5.04 30.57
CA PRO A 130 10.88 4.18 31.56
C PRO A 130 11.42 2.87 30.96
N LEU A 131 12.38 2.22 31.64
CA LEU A 131 12.92 0.92 31.20
C LEU A 131 11.85 -0.16 31.35
N PHE A 132 11.41 -0.72 30.22
CA PHE A 132 10.38 -1.77 30.19
C PHE A 132 10.53 -2.69 28.98
N GLY A 133 11.76 -3.19 28.81
CA GLY A 133 12.13 -4.07 27.70
C GLY A 133 12.23 -5.54 28.08
N TYR A 134 12.52 -6.35 27.07
CA TYR A 134 13.01 -7.71 27.26
C TYR A 134 13.99 -8.06 26.13
N VAL A 135 14.88 -9.01 26.42
CA VAL A 135 15.67 -9.73 25.42
C VAL A 135 15.52 -11.22 25.67
N LEU A 136 15.32 -11.99 24.62
CA LEU A 136 15.35 -13.45 24.71
C LEU A 136 16.81 -13.91 24.78
N VAL A 137 17.09 -14.74 25.78
CA VAL A 137 18.34 -15.51 25.90
C VAL A 137 18.03 -16.98 25.62
N ALA A 138 19.01 -17.73 25.16
CA ALA A 138 18.76 -19.06 24.63
C ALA A 138 19.74 -20.13 25.13
N LYS A 139 19.22 -21.34 25.30
CA LYS A 139 19.96 -22.54 25.66
C LYS A 139 19.73 -23.60 24.59
N ASP A 140 20.82 -24.24 24.17
CA ASP A 140 20.73 -25.39 23.30
C ASP A 140 20.23 -26.62 24.08
N VAL A 141 19.15 -27.21 23.59
CA VAL A 141 18.55 -28.45 24.13
C VAL A 141 18.40 -29.51 23.03
N SER A 142 19.06 -29.32 21.89
CA SER A 142 19.04 -30.27 20.79
C SER A 142 19.75 -31.57 21.18
N THR A 143 19.21 -32.70 20.70
CA THR A 143 19.79 -34.03 20.95
C THR A 143 21.04 -34.30 20.11
N ASN A 144 21.28 -33.51 19.06
CA ASN A 144 22.41 -33.66 18.16
C ASN A 144 23.58 -32.75 18.55
N THR A 145 24.53 -33.31 19.30
CA THR A 145 25.74 -32.61 19.77
C THR A 145 26.68 -32.19 18.64
N SER A 146 26.59 -32.81 17.45
CA SER A 146 27.43 -32.45 16.28
C SER A 146 26.92 -31.20 15.54
N ASN A 147 25.63 -30.87 15.69
CA ASN A 147 25.00 -29.72 15.06
C ASN A 147 24.11 -28.95 16.05
N PRO A 148 24.73 -28.29 17.06
CA PRO A 148 24.00 -27.60 18.11
C PRO A 148 23.06 -26.51 17.58
N SER A 149 22.02 -26.14 18.32
CA SER A 149 21.13 -25.05 17.92
C SER A 149 21.79 -23.66 18.03
N LEU A 150 22.86 -23.56 18.83
CA LEU A 150 23.63 -22.35 19.08
C LEU A 150 25.13 -22.57 18.85
N LYS A 151 25.81 -21.60 18.26
CA LYS A 151 27.28 -21.57 18.16
C LYS A 151 27.86 -20.21 18.52
N GLN A 152 29.11 -20.21 18.96
CA GLN A 152 29.88 -18.98 19.10
C GLN A 152 30.10 -18.33 17.75
N PRO A 153 30.13 -16.99 17.67
CA PRO A 153 30.62 -16.30 16.49
C PRO A 153 32.10 -16.64 16.23
N LEU A 154 32.52 -16.53 14.96
CA LEU A 154 33.92 -16.69 14.56
C LEU A 154 34.74 -15.43 14.83
N ASP A 155 34.09 -14.27 14.74
CA ASP A 155 34.68 -12.94 14.98
C ASP A 155 33.54 -11.91 15.15
N TYR A 156 33.90 -10.64 15.28
CA TYR A 156 32.98 -9.50 15.25
C TYR A 156 33.41 -8.46 14.22
N THR A 157 32.43 -7.90 13.52
CA THR A 157 32.59 -6.77 12.61
C THR A 157 32.09 -5.50 13.30
N LEU A 158 32.93 -4.47 13.41
CA LEU A 158 32.51 -3.16 13.92
C LEU A 158 31.57 -2.50 12.91
N VAL A 159 30.31 -2.27 13.28
CA VAL A 159 29.32 -1.63 12.40
C VAL A 159 29.22 -0.13 12.62
N TRP A 160 29.48 0.34 13.84
CA TRP A 160 29.44 1.76 14.19
C TRP A 160 30.16 2.08 15.50
N ASN A 161 30.60 3.32 15.64
CA ASN A 161 31.05 3.86 16.91
C ASN A 161 30.72 5.36 17.03
N SER A 162 30.70 5.86 18.26
CA SER A 162 30.41 7.28 18.55
C SER A 162 31.65 8.12 18.88
N ALA A 163 32.87 7.57 18.75
CA ALA A 163 34.10 8.21 19.22
C ALA A 163 34.39 9.57 18.55
N SER A 164 33.96 9.73 17.30
CA SER A 164 34.10 10.97 16.53
C SER A 164 32.91 11.94 16.68
N LEU A 165 31.83 11.52 17.36
CA LEU A 165 30.60 12.31 17.48
C LEU A 165 30.66 13.26 18.68
N LYS A 166 30.33 14.53 18.43
CA LYS A 166 30.18 15.55 19.47
C LYS A 166 28.73 15.61 19.96
N ILE A 167 28.27 14.52 20.57
CA ILE A 167 26.94 14.38 21.15
C ILE A 167 27.01 14.25 22.67
N ASP A 168 25.92 14.59 23.37
CA ASP A 168 25.82 14.39 24.82
C ASP A 168 25.69 12.89 25.12
N GLN A 169 26.74 12.25 25.64
CA GLN A 169 26.85 10.79 25.82
C GLN A 169 27.75 10.41 26.98
N ASP A 170 27.56 9.21 27.54
CA ASP A 170 28.36 8.68 28.67
C ASP A 170 29.87 8.50 28.31
N GLY A 171 30.17 8.24 27.04
CA GLY A 171 31.52 8.02 26.50
C GLY A 171 31.45 7.46 25.06
N PRO A 172 32.56 7.09 24.40
CA PRO A 172 32.50 6.39 23.13
C PRO A 172 31.84 5.02 23.25
N ILE A 173 31.01 4.66 22.28
CA ILE A 173 30.41 3.33 22.16
C ILE A 173 30.88 2.67 20.86
N TYR A 174 30.97 1.34 20.85
CA TYR A 174 31.32 0.52 19.69
C TYR A 174 30.29 -0.60 19.55
N VAL A 175 29.65 -0.67 18.38
CA VAL A 175 28.59 -1.64 18.07
C VAL A 175 29.16 -2.70 17.14
N TRP A 176 29.03 -3.95 17.55
CA TRP A 176 29.65 -5.11 16.92
C TRP A 176 28.60 -6.08 16.39
N LEU A 177 28.64 -6.36 15.09
CA LEU A 177 27.86 -7.43 14.47
C LEU A 177 28.66 -8.74 14.53
N PRO A 178 28.10 -9.82 15.07
CA PRO A 178 28.77 -11.11 15.14
C PRO A 178 28.92 -11.76 13.77
N THR A 179 30.11 -12.25 13.45
CA THR A 179 30.38 -13.05 12.26
C THR A 179 29.96 -14.49 12.55
N ALA A 180 28.76 -14.87 12.09
CA ALA A 180 28.22 -16.20 12.35
C ALA A 180 28.97 -17.31 11.58
N PRO A 181 29.15 -18.51 12.17
CA PRO A 181 29.65 -19.67 11.45
C PRO A 181 28.75 -20.09 10.29
N GLN A 182 29.28 -20.87 9.34
CA GLN A 182 28.47 -21.43 8.25
C GLN A 182 27.29 -22.24 8.78
N GLY A 183 26.09 -21.95 8.26
CA GLY A 183 24.83 -22.56 8.71
C GLY A 183 24.18 -21.89 9.92
N TYR A 184 24.70 -20.75 10.38
CA TYR A 184 24.16 -19.95 11.51
C TYR A 184 23.98 -18.49 11.11
N LYS A 185 23.19 -17.75 11.87
CA LYS A 185 22.96 -16.32 11.70
C LYS A 185 22.96 -15.58 13.02
N ALA A 186 23.38 -14.32 12.99
CA ALA A 186 23.29 -13.41 14.12
C ALA A 186 21.85 -12.90 14.27
N VAL A 187 21.38 -12.82 15.51
CA VAL A 187 20.03 -12.37 15.89
C VAL A 187 20.07 -11.10 16.76
N GLY A 188 21.25 -10.49 16.90
CA GLY A 188 21.48 -9.30 17.71
C GLY A 188 22.93 -8.82 17.67
N TYR A 189 23.19 -7.65 18.26
CA TYR A 189 24.50 -7.01 18.33
C TYR A 189 25.09 -7.05 19.74
N VAL A 190 26.40 -6.93 19.82
CA VAL A 190 27.14 -6.71 21.08
C VAL A 190 27.68 -5.29 21.10
N VAL A 191 27.73 -4.69 22.29
CA VAL A 191 28.12 -3.29 22.44
C VAL A 191 29.20 -3.18 23.52
N THR A 192 30.25 -2.41 23.24
CA THR A 192 31.36 -2.14 24.18
C THR A 192 31.61 -0.64 24.30
N THR A 193 32.21 -0.22 25.42
CA THR A 193 32.64 1.18 25.67
C THR A 193 34.11 1.42 25.32
N THR A 194 34.79 0.39 24.81
CA THR A 194 36.18 0.43 24.34
C THR A 194 36.28 -0.16 22.93
N PRO A 195 37.27 0.25 22.11
CA PRO A 195 37.45 -0.27 20.75
C PRO A 195 37.88 -1.75 20.71
N THR A 196 38.16 -2.37 21.86
CA THR A 196 38.48 -3.79 21.97
C THR A 196 37.29 -4.67 21.59
N LYS A 197 37.52 -5.67 20.73
CA LYS A 197 36.51 -6.66 20.36
C LYS A 197 36.01 -7.41 21.62
N PRO A 198 34.70 -7.70 21.71
CA PRO A 198 34.17 -8.52 22.78
C PRO A 198 34.66 -9.98 22.66
N SER A 199 34.61 -10.74 23.77
CA SER A 199 34.91 -12.18 23.75
C SER A 199 33.93 -12.94 22.85
N LEU A 200 34.41 -13.98 22.16
CA LEU A 200 33.56 -14.89 21.37
C LEU A 200 32.55 -15.65 22.26
N ASP A 201 32.85 -15.80 23.56
CA ASP A 201 31.94 -16.41 24.52
C ASP A 201 30.72 -15.54 24.85
N LYS A 202 30.78 -14.23 24.55
CA LYS A 202 29.81 -13.23 25.01
C LYS A 202 28.39 -13.50 24.54
N ILE A 203 28.22 -14.01 23.31
CA ILE A 203 26.90 -14.29 22.72
C ILE A 203 26.91 -15.59 21.91
N ARG A 204 25.74 -15.99 21.39
CA ARG A 204 25.61 -17.09 20.43
C ARG A 204 24.83 -16.68 19.18
N CYS A 205 25.20 -17.27 18.05
CA CYS A 205 24.45 -17.24 16.80
C CYS A 205 23.50 -18.44 16.72
N ALA A 206 22.33 -18.26 16.11
CA ALA A 206 21.30 -19.29 15.98
C ALA A 206 21.47 -20.06 14.66
N ARG A 207 21.17 -21.36 14.68
CA ARG A 207 21.20 -22.22 13.50
C ARG A 207 20.16 -21.76 12.47
N LEU A 208 20.51 -21.81 11.19
CA LEU A 208 19.75 -21.16 10.10
C LEU A 208 18.27 -21.61 10.00
N ASP A 209 17.98 -22.89 10.25
CA ASP A 209 16.62 -23.46 10.24
C ASP A 209 15.73 -22.94 11.39
N LEU A 210 16.34 -22.44 12.46
CA LEU A 210 15.68 -21.80 13.60
C LEU A 210 15.59 -20.28 13.44
N THR A 211 15.77 -19.76 12.22
CA THR A 211 15.69 -18.32 11.93
C THR A 211 14.62 -17.98 10.90
N ASP A 212 14.13 -16.75 10.97
CA ASP A 212 13.12 -16.17 10.08
C ASP A 212 13.49 -14.73 9.69
N GLN A 213 12.88 -14.22 8.62
CA GLN A 213 13.11 -12.84 8.17
C GLN A 213 12.51 -11.82 9.14
N CYS A 214 13.22 -10.71 9.33
CA CYS A 214 12.71 -9.55 10.07
C CYS A 214 12.59 -8.32 9.18
N GLU A 215 11.82 -7.36 9.67
CA GLU A 215 11.81 -5.96 9.26
C GLU A 215 12.05 -5.07 10.48
N ALA A 216 12.63 -3.91 10.24
CA ALA A 216 12.64 -2.82 11.21
C ALA A 216 11.22 -2.31 11.50
N ASN A 217 11.02 -1.89 12.74
CA ASN A 217 9.75 -1.52 13.31
C ASN A 217 9.75 -0.04 13.77
N SER A 218 10.09 0.20 15.04
CA SER A 218 10.06 1.54 15.64
C SER A 218 11.45 2.17 15.62
N PHE A 219 11.53 3.45 15.26
CA PHE A 219 12.77 4.22 15.33
C PHE A 219 13.19 4.39 16.80
N ILE A 220 14.46 4.09 17.10
CA ILE A 220 15.04 4.29 18.43
C ILE A 220 15.85 5.58 18.45
N TRP A 221 16.81 5.72 17.54
CA TRP A 221 17.71 6.87 17.45
C TRP A 221 18.47 6.87 16.11
N GLY A 222 19.03 7.99 15.69
CA GLY A 222 19.86 8.06 14.49
C GLY A 222 20.72 9.32 14.41
N SER A 223 21.80 9.25 13.64
CA SER A 223 22.71 10.36 13.34
C SER A 223 23.22 10.24 11.91
N ASP A 224 23.12 11.32 11.13
CA ASP A 224 23.48 11.40 9.71
C ASP A 224 22.86 10.28 8.85
N ASN A 225 23.61 9.18 8.68
CA ASN A 225 23.30 8.02 7.84
C ASN A 225 23.12 6.71 8.65
N PHE A 226 23.42 6.71 9.95
CA PHE A 226 23.35 5.53 10.81
C PHE A 226 22.13 5.60 11.72
N ASN A 227 21.36 4.52 11.81
CA ASN A 227 20.13 4.49 12.57
C ASN A 227 20.01 3.21 13.40
N PHE A 228 19.37 3.37 14.56
CA PHE A 228 18.94 2.33 15.45
C PHE A 228 17.42 2.16 15.33
N TYR A 229 17.00 0.94 15.09
CA TYR A 229 15.59 0.57 15.04
C TYR A 229 15.34 -0.64 15.94
N ASP A 230 14.16 -0.67 16.53
CA ASP A 230 13.55 -1.91 16.96
C ASP A 230 13.19 -2.77 15.71
N PHE A 231 13.04 -4.07 15.85
CA PHE A 231 12.67 -4.96 14.73
C PHE A 231 11.68 -6.07 15.13
N ARG A 232 11.07 -6.67 14.12
CA ARG A 232 10.05 -7.71 14.29
C ARG A 232 10.03 -8.67 13.10
N PRO A 233 9.42 -9.86 13.21
CA PRO A 233 9.24 -10.76 12.07
C PRO A 233 8.50 -10.09 10.90
N SER A 234 8.92 -10.37 9.66
CA SER A 234 8.30 -9.82 8.44
C SER A 234 6.93 -10.44 8.17
N ASN A 235 6.79 -11.75 8.36
CA ASN A 235 5.51 -12.45 8.31
C ASN A 235 4.84 -12.44 9.70
N ARG A 236 3.60 -11.96 9.77
CA ARG A 236 2.87 -11.76 11.02
C ARG A 236 1.43 -12.21 10.83
N GLY A 237 1.10 -13.36 11.40
CA GLY A 237 -0.23 -13.94 11.42
C GLY A 237 -0.30 -14.97 12.54
N THR A 238 -1.50 -15.48 12.84
CA THR A 238 -1.72 -16.44 13.92
C THR A 238 -0.96 -17.76 13.71
N GLN A 239 -0.61 -18.07 12.45
CA GLN A 239 0.17 -19.25 12.07
C GLN A 239 1.62 -18.91 11.66
N ALA A 240 2.05 -17.65 11.79
CA ALA A 240 3.40 -17.25 11.40
C ALA A 240 4.44 -17.69 12.46
N PRO A 241 5.55 -18.33 12.06
CA PRO A 241 6.47 -18.96 13.01
C PRO A 241 7.52 -17.99 13.58
N GLY A 242 7.66 -16.78 13.03
CA GLY A 242 8.70 -15.83 13.41
C GLY A 242 8.57 -15.34 14.86
N VAL A 243 9.68 -15.33 15.59
CA VAL A 243 9.79 -14.95 17.00
C VAL A 243 10.69 -13.71 17.14
N ARG A 244 10.20 -12.72 17.89
CA ARG A 244 10.91 -11.47 18.17
C ARG A 244 11.84 -11.63 19.36
N VAL A 245 13.14 -11.42 19.14
CA VAL A 245 14.19 -11.57 20.17
C VAL A 245 14.23 -10.39 21.15
N GLY A 246 13.80 -9.20 20.74
CA GLY A 246 13.83 -8.01 21.59
C GLY A 246 15.16 -7.25 21.57
N THR A 247 16.06 -7.53 20.62
CA THR A 247 17.30 -6.76 20.40
C THR A 247 17.00 -5.56 19.47
N PHE A 248 18.02 -4.91 18.91
CA PHE A 248 17.87 -3.80 17.96
C PHE A 248 18.63 -4.04 16.66
N VAL A 249 18.30 -3.27 15.62
CA VAL A 249 19.04 -3.17 14.35
C VAL A 249 19.81 -1.87 14.34
N ALA A 250 21.10 -1.95 14.04
CA ALA A 250 21.98 -0.79 13.96
C ALA A 250 22.74 -0.83 12.62
N GLN A 251 22.32 -0.01 11.67
CA GLN A 251 22.91 -0.02 10.33
C GLN A 251 22.83 1.32 9.60
N ASN A 252 23.74 1.48 8.63
CA ASN A 252 23.76 2.61 7.71
C ASN A 252 22.70 2.44 6.61
N GLY A 253 22.02 3.52 6.25
CA GLY A 253 21.12 3.53 5.10
C GLY A 253 19.77 2.86 5.39
N SER A 254 19.53 1.66 4.84
CA SER A 254 18.22 0.99 4.95
C SER A 254 18.06 0.31 6.24
N PRO A 255 16.90 0.37 6.90
CA PRO A 255 16.64 -0.51 8.03
C PRO A 255 16.20 -1.91 7.57
N ASN A 256 15.91 -2.10 6.28
CA ASN A 256 15.52 -3.38 5.69
C ASN A 256 16.40 -3.76 4.45
N PRO A 257 16.61 -5.05 4.15
CA PRO A 257 16.56 -6.11 5.15
C PRO A 257 17.55 -5.79 6.29
N PRO A 258 17.21 -6.12 7.53
CA PRO A 258 18.11 -5.95 8.66
C PRO A 258 19.33 -6.88 8.51
N SER A 259 20.48 -6.44 9.04
CA SER A 259 21.72 -7.24 9.05
C SER A 259 21.70 -8.40 10.07
N ILE A 260 20.60 -8.56 10.80
CA ILE A 260 20.30 -9.66 11.71
C ILE A 260 18.95 -10.30 11.36
N VAL A 261 18.70 -11.51 11.87
CA VAL A 261 17.47 -12.27 11.61
C VAL A 261 16.67 -12.51 12.89
N CYS A 262 15.42 -12.97 12.73
CA CYS A 262 14.51 -13.29 13.81
C CYS A 262 14.67 -14.77 14.11
N LEU A 263 14.19 -15.21 15.28
CA LEU A 263 14.09 -16.64 15.54
C LEU A 263 12.85 -17.21 14.86
N ARG A 264 12.80 -18.52 14.70
CA ARG A 264 11.67 -19.26 14.14
C ARG A 264 11.23 -20.35 15.10
N ASN A 265 9.95 -20.38 15.43
CA ASN A 265 9.36 -21.50 16.14
C ASN A 265 9.08 -22.64 15.15
N THR A 266 9.66 -23.81 15.39
CA THR A 266 9.43 -25.02 14.58
C THR A 266 8.44 -25.98 15.24
N ASN A 267 8.05 -25.72 16.49
CA ASN A 267 7.00 -26.45 17.20
C ASN A 267 5.60 -25.95 16.80
N ALA A 268 4.58 -26.73 17.14
CA ALA A 268 3.19 -26.29 17.03
C ALA A 268 2.95 -25.02 17.88
N ILE A 269 2.53 -23.93 17.24
CA ILE A 269 2.34 -22.61 17.85
C ILE A 269 1.44 -22.63 19.11
N PRO A 270 0.35 -23.42 19.19
CA PRO A 270 -0.50 -23.46 20.38
C PRO A 270 0.15 -23.96 21.67
N LYS A 271 1.33 -24.60 21.62
CA LYS A 271 1.92 -25.35 22.75
C LYS A 271 2.08 -24.55 24.06
N TYR A 272 2.31 -23.23 23.96
CA TYR A 272 2.54 -22.33 25.09
C TYR A 272 1.43 -21.29 25.28
N MET A 273 0.31 -21.45 24.57
CA MET A 273 -0.84 -20.57 24.70
C MET A 273 -1.58 -20.83 26.03
N PRO A 274 -2.23 -19.81 26.61
CA PRO A 274 -3.00 -19.97 27.84
C PRO A 274 -4.25 -20.83 27.61
N ASN A 275 -4.58 -21.68 28.58
CA ASN A 275 -5.85 -22.41 28.59
C ASN A 275 -7.03 -21.50 29.04
N LEU A 276 -8.26 -22.01 28.99
CA LEU A 276 -9.45 -21.21 29.35
C LEU A 276 -9.41 -20.63 30.79
N PRO A 277 -9.07 -21.39 31.85
CA PRO A 277 -8.86 -20.81 33.18
C PRO A 277 -7.82 -19.70 33.22
N GLN A 278 -6.70 -19.86 32.51
CA GLN A 278 -5.65 -18.86 32.42
C GLN A 278 -6.10 -17.60 31.68
N ILE A 279 -6.83 -17.74 30.55
CA ILE A 279 -7.43 -16.60 29.84
C ILE A 279 -8.34 -15.80 30.77
N LYS A 280 -9.22 -16.48 31.53
CA LYS A 280 -10.10 -15.82 32.50
C LYS A 280 -9.31 -15.06 33.57
N ALA A 281 -8.24 -15.66 34.10
CA ALA A 281 -7.37 -15.01 35.07
C ALA A 281 -6.61 -13.80 34.48
N ILE A 282 -6.11 -13.90 33.25
CA ILE A 282 -5.44 -12.80 32.54
C ILE A 282 -6.41 -11.62 32.38
N LEU A 283 -7.65 -11.88 31.94
CA LEU A 283 -8.69 -10.85 31.80
C LEU A 283 -9.06 -10.22 33.14
N GLN A 284 -9.15 -11.00 34.22
CA GLN A 284 -9.39 -10.43 35.55
C GLN A 284 -8.29 -9.44 35.98
N VAL A 285 -7.03 -9.72 35.62
CA VAL A 285 -5.88 -8.90 36.02
C VAL A 285 -5.68 -7.68 35.10
N TYR A 286 -5.86 -7.85 33.79
CA TYR A 286 -5.45 -6.85 32.79
C TYR A 286 -6.58 -6.27 31.94
N SER A 287 -7.84 -6.71 32.09
CA SER A 287 -8.94 -6.12 31.33
C SER A 287 -8.97 -4.60 31.55
N PRO A 288 -8.90 -3.79 30.50
CA PRO A 288 -8.86 -2.35 30.66
C PRO A 288 -10.14 -1.78 31.24
N VAL A 289 -10.01 -0.63 31.87
CA VAL A 289 -11.15 0.24 32.18
C VAL A 289 -11.22 1.32 31.12
N MET A 290 -12.36 1.41 30.44
CA MET A 290 -12.65 2.46 29.48
C MET A 290 -13.30 3.64 30.18
N SER A 291 -12.70 4.82 30.08
CA SER A 291 -13.35 6.09 30.43
C SER A 291 -14.02 6.66 29.18
N LEU A 292 -15.34 6.82 29.24
CA LEU A 292 -16.09 7.56 28.23
C LEU A 292 -15.90 9.06 28.48
N HIS A 293 -16.03 9.88 27.44
CA HIS A 293 -15.96 11.32 27.62
C HIS A 293 -17.13 11.81 28.53
N PRO A 294 -16.94 12.81 29.41
CA PRO A 294 -18.01 13.32 30.29
C PRO A 294 -19.26 13.79 29.53
N ASP A 295 -19.05 14.38 28.35
CA ASP A 295 -20.12 14.87 27.47
C ASP A 295 -20.62 13.79 26.49
N GLU A 296 -20.27 12.51 26.67
CA GLU A 296 -20.75 11.44 25.79
C GLU A 296 -22.25 11.19 25.98
N GLU A 297 -22.97 11.13 24.86
CA GLU A 297 -24.41 10.89 24.82
C GLU A 297 -24.75 9.47 24.31
N PHE A 298 -23.81 8.83 23.60
CA PHE A 298 -23.98 7.53 22.96
C PHE A 298 -23.13 6.47 23.65
N PHE A 299 -23.75 5.72 24.55
CA PHE A 299 -23.08 4.70 25.36
C PHE A 299 -22.96 3.36 24.62
N PRO A 300 -21.99 2.50 24.98
CA PRO A 300 -21.94 1.14 24.46
C PRO A 300 -23.12 0.30 24.98
N SER A 301 -23.39 -0.83 24.33
CA SER A 301 -24.36 -1.84 24.80
C SER A 301 -23.89 -3.25 24.44
N SER A 302 -24.56 -4.29 24.96
CA SER A 302 -24.44 -5.61 24.33
C SER A 302 -25.17 -5.65 22.99
N VAL A 303 -24.77 -6.59 22.13
CA VAL A 303 -25.43 -6.86 20.84
C VAL A 303 -26.79 -7.47 21.10
N GLU A 304 -26.89 -8.35 22.09
CA GLU A 304 -28.14 -8.98 22.51
C GLU A 304 -29.15 -7.93 23.01
N TRP A 305 -28.69 -6.92 23.75
CA TRP A 305 -29.52 -5.79 24.15
C TRP A 305 -30.00 -5.01 22.93
N PHE A 306 -29.10 -4.68 22.00
CA PHE A 306 -29.44 -3.95 20.79
C PHE A 306 -30.51 -4.66 19.96
N PHE A 307 -30.35 -5.96 19.73
CA PHE A 307 -31.33 -6.79 19.00
C PHE A 307 -32.66 -6.90 19.77
N SER A 308 -32.62 -7.15 21.07
CA SER A 308 -33.83 -7.27 21.90
C SER A 308 -34.59 -5.96 22.06
N ASN A 309 -33.96 -4.82 21.76
CA ASN A 309 -34.57 -3.49 21.86
C ASN A 309 -35.08 -2.95 20.51
N GLY A 310 -35.27 -3.83 19.53
CA GLY A 310 -35.98 -3.51 18.29
C GLY A 310 -35.09 -3.18 17.11
N ALA A 311 -33.81 -3.58 17.13
CA ALA A 311 -32.99 -3.54 15.92
C ALA A 311 -33.59 -4.44 14.83
N LEU A 312 -33.42 -4.00 13.59
CA LEU A 312 -34.10 -4.56 12.43
C LEU A 312 -33.09 -4.96 11.35
N LEU A 313 -33.34 -6.09 10.70
CA LEU A 313 -32.62 -6.52 9.52
C LEU A 313 -33.35 -6.03 8.28
N TYR A 314 -32.65 -5.23 7.49
CA TYR A 314 -33.11 -4.75 6.20
C TYR A 314 -32.51 -5.59 5.08
N LYS A 315 -33.23 -5.63 3.96
CA LYS A 315 -32.82 -6.30 2.74
C LYS A 315 -33.03 -5.37 1.57
N LYS A 316 -32.00 -5.25 0.73
CA LYS A 316 -32.02 -4.42 -0.49
C LYS A 316 -33.20 -4.82 -1.39
N GLY A 317 -34.00 -3.84 -1.80
CA GLY A 317 -35.22 -4.04 -2.60
C GLY A 317 -36.45 -4.49 -1.80
N GLN A 318 -36.36 -4.61 -0.48
CA GLN A 318 -37.46 -4.90 0.43
C GLN A 318 -37.44 -3.98 1.66
N GLU A 319 -36.97 -2.74 1.53
CA GLU A 319 -36.72 -1.84 2.68
C GLU A 319 -37.99 -1.48 3.46
N SER A 320 -39.16 -1.56 2.82
CA SER A 320 -40.46 -1.31 3.46
C SER A 320 -40.94 -2.43 4.39
N LYS A 321 -40.25 -3.57 4.42
CA LYS A 321 -40.61 -4.76 5.22
C LYS A 321 -39.38 -5.33 5.97
N PRO A 322 -38.75 -4.56 6.87
CA PRO A 322 -37.64 -5.07 7.66
C PRO A 322 -38.09 -6.17 8.61
N VAL A 323 -37.16 -7.05 8.99
CA VAL A 323 -37.43 -8.21 9.84
C VAL A 323 -36.78 -8.02 11.21
N SER A 324 -37.46 -8.36 12.30
CA SER A 324 -36.88 -8.34 13.64
C SER A 324 -35.70 -9.31 13.76
N ILE A 325 -34.63 -8.88 14.42
CA ILE A 325 -33.45 -9.71 14.66
C ILE A 325 -33.66 -10.53 15.94
N SER A 326 -33.39 -11.83 15.88
CA SER A 326 -33.39 -12.69 17.08
C SER A 326 -32.33 -12.21 18.07
N PRO A 327 -32.52 -12.34 19.41
CA PRO A 327 -31.56 -11.81 20.40
C PRO A 327 -30.11 -12.23 20.21
N ASN A 328 -29.84 -13.44 19.70
CA ASN A 328 -28.49 -13.94 19.40
C ASN A 328 -28.08 -13.79 17.92
N GLY A 329 -28.93 -13.18 17.09
CA GLY A 329 -28.75 -13.02 15.65
C GLY A 329 -28.86 -14.30 14.82
N ALA A 330 -29.53 -15.36 15.32
CA ALA A 330 -29.66 -16.64 14.60
C ALA A 330 -30.33 -16.54 13.22
N ASN A 331 -31.14 -15.50 12.99
CA ASN A 331 -31.80 -15.24 11.72
C ASN A 331 -31.03 -14.27 10.80
N LEU A 332 -29.81 -13.87 11.18
CA LEU A 332 -28.91 -13.11 10.32
C LEU A 332 -28.26 -14.06 9.28
N PRO A 333 -27.96 -13.58 8.06
CA PRO A 333 -27.13 -14.31 7.10
C PRO A 333 -25.81 -14.78 7.73
N GLN A 334 -25.50 -16.07 7.60
CA GLN A 334 -24.34 -16.73 8.25
C GLN A 334 -23.16 -16.96 7.31
N ASP A 335 -23.28 -16.58 6.04
CA ASP A 335 -22.24 -16.73 5.02
C ASP A 335 -21.28 -15.52 5.01
N PRO A 336 -20.05 -15.67 4.47
CA PRO A 336 -19.02 -14.64 4.53
C PRO A 336 -19.15 -13.54 3.46
N ASN A 337 -20.29 -13.40 2.78
CA ASN A 337 -20.43 -12.41 1.71
C ASN A 337 -20.50 -10.97 2.27
N ILE A 338 -19.97 -10.03 1.49
CA ILE A 338 -20.00 -8.58 1.75
C ILE A 338 -20.58 -7.92 0.49
N ASP A 339 -21.85 -8.20 0.23
CA ASP A 339 -22.57 -7.88 -1.02
C ASP A 339 -23.46 -6.64 -0.90
N GLY A 340 -23.56 -6.03 0.28
CA GLY A 340 -24.49 -4.95 0.59
C GLY A 340 -25.97 -5.35 0.46
N ALA A 341 -26.26 -6.66 0.45
CA ALA A 341 -27.63 -7.16 0.25
C ALA A 341 -28.50 -7.02 1.51
N TYR A 342 -27.88 -6.97 2.69
CA TYR A 342 -28.52 -6.83 3.99
C TYR A 342 -27.80 -5.81 4.84
N TRP A 343 -28.51 -5.10 5.71
CA TRP A 343 -27.90 -4.29 6.76
C TRP A 343 -28.75 -4.33 8.03
N VAL A 344 -28.11 -4.12 9.18
CA VAL A 344 -28.79 -3.93 10.46
C VAL A 344 -29.08 -2.44 10.65
N ASP A 345 -30.24 -2.05 11.16
CA ASP A 345 -30.54 -0.66 11.51
C ASP A 345 -31.31 -0.56 12.84
N LEU A 346 -31.40 0.66 13.35
CA LEU A 346 -32.15 1.06 14.53
C LEU A 346 -33.66 0.75 14.38
N PRO A 347 -34.43 0.75 15.49
CA PRO A 347 -35.89 0.62 15.43
C PRO A 347 -36.54 1.63 14.48
N ALA A 348 -37.61 1.20 13.80
CA ALA A 348 -38.32 2.03 12.83
C ALA A 348 -39.06 3.22 13.47
N ASP A 349 -39.52 3.08 14.72
CA ASP A 349 -40.21 4.16 15.42
C ASP A 349 -39.24 5.16 16.04
N SER A 350 -39.53 6.46 15.90
CA SER A 350 -38.62 7.53 16.30
C SER A 350 -38.32 7.56 17.80
N THR A 351 -39.26 7.12 18.66
CA THR A 351 -39.09 7.15 20.11
C THR A 351 -38.11 6.08 20.56
N ASN A 352 -38.26 4.84 20.10
CA ASN A 352 -37.30 3.77 20.38
C ASN A 352 -35.99 3.99 19.64
N LYS A 353 -36.00 4.55 18.42
CA LYS A 353 -34.78 4.89 17.69
C LYS A 353 -33.86 5.78 18.52
N GLU A 354 -34.38 6.90 19.05
CA GLU A 354 -33.59 7.83 19.87
C GLU A 354 -33.20 7.23 21.23
N ARG A 355 -34.03 6.34 21.80
CA ARG A 355 -33.68 5.60 23.01
C ARG A 355 -32.54 4.59 22.78
N VAL A 356 -32.58 3.85 21.66
CA VAL A 356 -31.60 2.80 21.34
C VAL A 356 -30.26 3.39 20.91
N LYS A 357 -30.25 4.55 20.22
CA LYS A 357 -29.02 5.29 19.91
C LYS A 357 -28.17 5.59 21.14
N LYS A 358 -28.82 5.96 22.26
CA LYS A 358 -28.13 6.26 23.52
C LYS A 358 -27.40 5.07 24.11
N GLY A 359 -27.70 3.85 23.66
CA GLY A 359 -27.15 2.62 24.20
C GLY A 359 -27.58 2.33 25.64
N ASP A 360 -26.91 1.37 26.24
CA ASP A 360 -27.15 0.95 27.62
C ASP A 360 -25.87 0.43 28.24
N LEU A 361 -25.15 1.34 28.90
CA LEU A 361 -23.87 1.05 29.55
C LEU A 361 -23.96 -0.12 30.54
N LYS A 362 -25.13 -0.36 31.15
CA LYS A 362 -25.35 -1.47 32.09
C LYS A 362 -25.31 -2.84 31.41
N SER A 363 -25.81 -2.95 30.18
CA SER A 363 -25.74 -4.18 29.38
C SER A 363 -24.39 -4.37 28.70
N ALA A 364 -23.58 -3.32 28.58
CA ALA A 364 -22.35 -3.35 27.81
C ALA A 364 -21.36 -4.40 28.32
N ILE A 365 -20.84 -5.20 27.40
CA ILE A 365 -19.80 -6.19 27.64
C ILE A 365 -18.73 -6.09 26.54
N SER A 366 -17.54 -6.61 26.81
CA SER A 366 -16.51 -6.76 25.77
C SER A 366 -16.58 -8.13 25.11
N TYR A 367 -16.34 -8.18 23.80
CA TYR A 367 -16.25 -9.44 23.05
C TYR A 367 -14.78 -9.77 22.81
N VAL A 368 -14.34 -10.91 23.35
CA VAL A 368 -12.92 -11.25 23.43
C VAL A 368 -12.52 -12.27 22.38
N HIS A 369 -11.46 -11.96 21.63
CA HIS A 369 -10.79 -12.86 20.69
C HIS A 369 -9.32 -13.04 21.08
N VAL A 370 -8.96 -14.26 21.45
CA VAL A 370 -7.60 -14.65 21.87
C VAL A 370 -6.85 -15.32 20.73
N LYS A 371 -5.66 -14.81 20.40
CA LYS A 371 -4.86 -15.25 19.24
C LYS A 371 -3.39 -15.48 19.59
N PRO A 372 -2.76 -16.53 19.05
CA PRO A 372 -1.31 -16.68 19.12
C PRO A 372 -0.62 -15.63 18.23
N MET A 373 0.48 -15.05 18.72
CA MET A 373 1.27 -14.08 17.97
C MET A 373 2.78 -14.29 18.18
N LEU A 374 3.57 -13.83 17.20
CA LEU A 374 5.05 -13.88 17.23
C LEU A 374 5.58 -15.29 17.51
N GLY A 375 5.18 -16.26 16.67
CA GLY A 375 5.57 -17.66 16.82
C GLY A 375 5.04 -18.32 18.09
N GLY A 376 3.94 -17.82 18.67
CA GLY A 376 3.36 -18.34 19.91
C GLY A 376 4.09 -17.92 21.17
N THR A 377 5.01 -16.96 21.10
CA THR A 377 5.67 -16.38 22.29
C THR A 377 4.84 -15.31 22.96
N PHE A 378 3.82 -14.80 22.27
CA PHE A 378 2.87 -13.82 22.78
C PHE A 378 1.43 -14.26 22.51
N THR A 379 0.53 -13.84 23.38
CA THR A 379 -0.92 -13.94 23.19
C THR A 379 -1.49 -12.53 23.01
N ASP A 380 -2.12 -12.29 21.86
CA ASP A 380 -2.91 -11.07 21.64
C ASP A 380 -4.37 -11.35 22.03
N ILE A 381 -4.94 -10.47 22.85
CA ILE A 381 -6.32 -10.53 23.34
C ILE A 381 -7.02 -9.27 22.85
N ALA A 382 -7.74 -9.39 21.73
CA ALA A 382 -8.55 -8.31 21.18
C ALA A 382 -9.87 -8.24 21.95
N MET A 383 -10.24 -7.05 22.40
CA MET A 383 -11.44 -6.78 23.18
C MET A 383 -12.28 -5.75 22.43
N TRP A 384 -13.37 -6.21 21.81
CA TRP A 384 -14.28 -5.39 21.05
C TRP A 384 -15.39 -4.83 21.93
N VAL A 385 -15.76 -3.57 21.69
CA VAL A 385 -16.89 -2.88 22.33
C VAL A 385 -17.85 -2.44 21.22
N PHE A 386 -19.13 -2.69 21.44
CA PHE A 386 -20.19 -2.35 20.50
C PHE A 386 -20.97 -1.12 20.98
N TYR A 387 -21.21 -0.19 20.07
CA TYR A 387 -22.05 0.98 20.28
C TYR A 387 -23.22 0.91 19.27
N PRO A 388 -24.48 1.00 19.71
CA PRO A 388 -25.61 1.06 18.79
C PRO A 388 -25.56 2.20 17.78
N PHE A 389 -24.86 3.29 18.12
CA PHE A 389 -24.73 4.48 17.29
C PHE A 389 -23.48 5.26 17.74
N ASN A 390 -22.85 5.99 16.82
CA ASN A 390 -21.81 6.94 17.13
C ASN A 390 -22.26 8.37 16.79
N GLY A 391 -21.73 9.35 17.52
CA GLY A 391 -22.15 10.74 17.37
C GLY A 391 -21.51 11.45 16.17
N PRO A 392 -21.91 12.70 15.92
CA PRO A 392 -21.37 13.50 14.83
C PRO A 392 -19.90 13.88 15.02
N ALA A 393 -19.15 13.86 13.93
CA ALA A 393 -17.74 14.25 13.92
C ALA A 393 -17.57 15.76 14.18
N ARG A 394 -16.42 16.12 14.78
CA ARG A 394 -16.07 17.51 15.10
C ARG A 394 -14.71 17.84 14.51
N ALA A 395 -14.54 19.06 14.00
CA ALA A 395 -13.28 19.55 13.46
C ALA A 395 -12.72 20.72 14.27
N LYS A 396 -11.40 20.82 14.33
CA LYS A 396 -10.67 22.00 14.79
C LYS A 396 -10.12 22.74 13.59
N VAL A 397 -10.41 24.03 13.51
CA VAL A 397 -9.89 24.95 12.49
C VAL A 397 -9.18 26.08 13.22
N GLU A 398 -7.87 25.97 13.36
CA GLU A 398 -7.03 26.88 14.16
C GLU A 398 -7.50 26.99 15.63
N PHE A 399 -8.19 28.08 15.97
CA PHE A 399 -8.70 28.37 17.32
C PHE A 399 -10.18 28.02 17.50
N LEU A 400 -10.88 27.62 16.44
CA LEU A 400 -12.30 27.31 16.47
C LEU A 400 -12.58 25.80 16.43
N THR A 401 -13.62 25.36 17.13
CA THR A 401 -14.17 24.01 17.04
C THR A 401 -15.51 24.06 16.30
N VAL A 402 -15.69 23.18 15.32
CA VAL A 402 -16.87 23.12 14.45
C VAL A 402 -17.49 21.73 14.54
N ASN A 403 -18.78 21.64 14.88
CA ASN A 403 -19.56 20.42 14.77
C ASN A 403 -19.92 20.21 13.29
N LEU A 404 -19.68 19.02 12.74
CA LEU A 404 -19.85 18.75 11.31
C LEU A 404 -21.28 18.34 10.91
N GLY A 405 -22.26 18.59 11.77
CA GLY A 405 -23.64 18.13 11.54
C GLY A 405 -23.65 16.61 11.52
N LYS A 406 -24.38 15.98 10.59
CA LYS A 406 -24.50 14.52 10.54
C LYS A 406 -23.27 13.77 10.01
N ILE A 407 -22.22 14.50 9.63
CA ILE A 407 -21.00 13.91 9.06
C ILE A 407 -20.32 13.05 10.12
N GLY A 408 -20.05 11.79 9.79
CA GLY A 408 -19.41 10.82 10.65
C GLY A 408 -20.34 10.11 11.63
N GLU A 409 -21.67 10.35 11.57
CA GLU A 409 -22.66 9.53 12.27
C GLU A 409 -22.83 8.19 11.53
N HIS A 410 -23.01 7.09 12.25
CA HIS A 410 -23.35 5.77 11.75
C HIS A 410 -24.00 4.92 12.85
N VAL A 411 -24.84 3.98 12.42
CA VAL A 411 -25.40 2.95 13.30
C VAL A 411 -24.35 1.88 13.52
N GLY A 412 -24.38 1.21 14.66
CA GLY A 412 -23.63 -0.01 14.91
C GLY A 412 -22.11 0.14 14.85
N ASP A 413 -21.53 0.94 15.73
CA ASP A 413 -20.10 1.24 15.78
C ASP A 413 -19.30 0.20 16.60
N TRP A 414 -18.15 -0.21 16.09
CA TRP A 414 -17.31 -1.28 16.66
C TRP A 414 -15.91 -0.76 16.93
N GLU A 415 -15.54 -0.70 18.21
CA GLU A 415 -14.24 -0.22 18.67
C GLU A 415 -13.46 -1.33 19.36
N HIS A 416 -12.13 -1.22 19.40
CA HIS A 416 -11.32 -2.24 20.09
C HIS A 416 -10.01 -1.75 20.67
N VAL A 417 -9.60 -2.47 21.71
CA VAL A 417 -8.24 -2.46 22.25
C VAL A 417 -7.69 -3.88 22.22
N THR A 418 -6.38 -4.04 22.06
CA THR A 418 -5.74 -5.37 22.05
C THR A 418 -4.62 -5.42 23.07
N LEU A 419 -4.73 -6.35 24.03
CA LEU A 419 -3.65 -6.63 24.98
C LEU A 419 -2.64 -7.59 24.35
N ARG A 420 -1.35 -7.38 24.58
CA ARG A 420 -0.29 -8.34 24.24
C ARG A 420 0.41 -8.84 25.50
N VAL A 421 0.21 -10.12 25.79
CA VAL A 421 0.71 -10.81 26.99
C VAL A 421 1.84 -11.75 26.61
N SER A 422 2.93 -11.74 27.39
CA SER A 422 4.06 -12.67 27.19
C SER A 422 3.68 -14.07 27.64
N ASN A 423 3.91 -15.08 26.79
CA ASN A 423 3.64 -16.48 27.17
C ASN A 423 4.73 -17.07 28.07
N PHE A 424 5.82 -16.35 28.34
CA PHE A 424 6.88 -16.77 29.26
C PHE A 424 6.48 -16.63 30.73
N ASN A 425 5.76 -15.56 31.08
CA ASN A 425 5.45 -15.19 32.47
C ASN A 425 4.02 -14.63 32.66
N GLY A 426 3.26 -14.41 31.58
CA GLY A 426 1.94 -13.79 31.63
C GLY A 426 1.95 -12.28 31.87
N GLU A 427 3.09 -11.60 31.73
CA GLU A 427 3.18 -10.15 31.90
C GLU A 427 2.57 -9.40 30.70
N LEU A 428 1.75 -8.38 30.97
CA LEU A 428 1.25 -7.46 29.95
C LEU A 428 2.41 -6.59 29.44
N LYS A 429 2.77 -6.75 28.16
CA LYS A 429 3.89 -5.99 27.57
C LYS A 429 3.44 -4.76 26.79
N HIS A 430 2.36 -4.89 26.01
CA HIS A 430 1.89 -3.80 25.17
C HIS A 430 0.37 -3.79 25.07
N VAL A 431 -0.19 -2.61 24.80
CA VAL A 431 -1.61 -2.45 24.46
C VAL A 431 -1.71 -1.69 23.14
N TYR A 432 -2.54 -2.20 22.23
CA TYR A 432 -2.92 -1.53 21.00
C TYR A 432 -4.22 -0.77 21.21
N PHE A 433 -4.24 0.49 20.78
CA PHE A 433 -5.45 1.32 20.77
C PHE A 433 -5.88 1.56 19.33
N SER A 434 -7.10 1.12 18.99
CA SER A 434 -7.72 1.39 17.70
C SER A 434 -8.12 2.85 17.59
N GLN A 435 -7.78 3.50 16.49
CA GLN A 435 -8.05 4.90 16.20
C GLN A 435 -8.58 4.99 14.77
N HIS A 436 -9.86 4.66 14.59
CA HIS A 436 -10.51 4.54 13.29
C HIS A 436 -9.82 3.46 12.42
N SER A 437 -9.48 3.75 11.16
CA SER A 437 -8.80 2.83 10.24
C SER A 437 -7.32 2.56 10.55
N LYS A 438 -6.81 3.04 11.70
CA LYS A 438 -5.41 2.90 12.15
C LYS A 438 -5.36 2.66 13.66
N GLY A 439 -4.16 2.65 14.23
CA GLY A 439 -3.95 2.61 15.67
C GLY A 439 -2.48 2.52 16.02
N ALA A 440 -2.19 2.40 17.31
CA ALA A 440 -0.83 2.40 17.81
C ALA A 440 -0.65 1.45 18.99
N TRP A 441 0.51 0.78 19.03
CA TRP A 441 0.97 -0.02 20.15
C TRP A 441 1.73 0.87 21.14
N PHE A 442 1.42 0.72 22.42
CA PHE A 442 2.13 1.37 23.52
C PHE A 442 2.64 0.31 24.49
N ASP A 443 3.83 0.55 25.03
CA ASP A 443 4.39 -0.26 26.11
C ASP A 443 3.57 -0.03 27.39
N SER A 444 3.44 -1.06 28.24
CA SER A 444 2.71 -0.90 29.52
C SER A 444 3.31 0.19 30.41
N SER A 445 4.60 0.52 30.26
CA SER A 445 5.25 1.61 30.99
C SER A 445 4.79 3.01 30.60
N GLN A 446 4.05 3.13 29.52
CA GLN A 446 3.48 4.39 29.02
C GLN A 446 1.99 4.50 29.34
N LEU A 447 1.39 3.50 30.00
CA LEU A 447 -0.04 3.48 30.27
C LEU A 447 -0.35 4.00 31.67
N GLU A 448 -1.56 4.53 31.80
CA GLU A 448 -2.17 4.81 33.10
C GLU A 448 -2.90 3.57 33.60
N PHE A 449 -2.94 3.40 34.92
CA PHE A 449 -3.62 2.28 35.57
C PHE A 449 -4.54 2.85 36.66
N GLN A 450 -5.79 2.42 36.67
CA GLN A 450 -6.76 2.91 37.65
C GLN A 450 -6.70 2.10 38.95
N SER A 451 -6.85 0.78 38.84
CA SER A 451 -6.79 -0.15 39.97
C SER A 451 -6.09 -1.45 39.57
N GLY A 452 -5.17 -1.92 40.41
CA GLY A 452 -4.36 -3.09 40.09
C GLY A 452 -3.57 -2.92 38.78
N ASN A 453 -3.56 -3.97 37.96
CA ASN A 453 -2.89 -3.98 36.66
C ASN A 453 -3.83 -3.71 35.48
N LYS A 454 -5.03 -3.16 35.74
CA LYS A 454 -5.99 -2.80 34.69
C LYS A 454 -5.60 -1.47 34.04
N PRO A 455 -5.21 -1.45 32.75
CA PRO A 455 -4.92 -0.21 32.05
C PRO A 455 -6.16 0.65 31.96
N LEU A 456 -6.01 1.97 32.11
CA LEU A 456 -7.04 2.95 31.80
C LEU A 456 -6.88 3.35 30.33
N TYR A 457 -7.99 3.43 29.60
CA TYR A 457 -8.01 4.04 28.29
C TYR A 457 -9.22 4.92 28.08
N TYR A 458 -9.09 5.82 27.13
CA TYR A 458 -10.05 6.88 26.92
C TYR A 458 -10.71 6.71 25.55
N SER A 459 -12.03 6.63 25.55
CA SER A 459 -12.82 6.66 24.32
C SER A 459 -13.09 8.11 23.93
N SER A 460 -12.86 8.45 22.66
CA SER A 460 -13.08 9.80 22.18
C SER A 460 -14.55 10.13 22.05
N LEU A 461 -14.94 11.35 22.42
CA LEU A 461 -16.32 11.82 22.31
C LEU A 461 -16.85 11.68 20.87
N HIS A 462 -18.04 11.07 20.75
CA HIS A 462 -18.80 10.76 19.54
C HIS A 462 -18.16 9.73 18.61
N GLY A 463 -16.86 9.85 18.33
CA GLY A 463 -16.16 8.99 17.37
C GLY A 463 -15.57 7.73 17.96
N HIS A 464 -15.67 7.54 19.28
CA HIS A 464 -15.30 6.39 20.12
C HIS A 464 -13.89 5.78 20.00
N ALA A 465 -13.05 6.29 19.10
CA ALA A 465 -11.64 5.91 18.97
C ALA A 465 -10.91 5.89 20.31
N SER A 466 -10.02 4.91 20.46
CA SER A 466 -9.34 4.59 21.71
C SER A 466 -7.97 5.27 21.83
N TYR A 467 -7.70 5.85 22.99
CA TYR A 467 -6.42 6.52 23.28
C TYR A 467 -5.89 6.15 24.68
N PRO A 468 -4.55 6.07 24.85
CA PRO A 468 -3.94 5.75 26.14
C PRO A 468 -3.98 6.91 27.16
N HIS A 469 -4.23 8.15 26.71
CA HIS A 469 -4.22 9.35 27.54
C HIS A 469 -5.38 10.27 27.19
N GLY A 470 -5.89 10.98 28.21
CA GLY A 470 -6.88 12.02 28.05
C GLY A 470 -6.29 13.30 27.41
N GLY A 471 -7.11 14.02 26.67
CA GLY A 471 -6.77 15.29 26.05
C GLY A 471 -7.32 15.47 24.64
N LEU A 472 -6.83 16.51 23.98
CA LEU A 472 -7.14 16.81 22.58
C LEU A 472 -6.31 15.92 21.67
N ASN A 473 -6.95 14.95 21.01
CA ASN A 473 -6.34 14.18 19.93
C ASN A 473 -6.84 14.72 18.59
N LEU A 474 -5.91 15.06 17.68
CA LEU A 474 -6.23 15.60 16.36
C LEU A 474 -5.80 14.65 15.24
N LEU A 475 -6.71 14.36 14.34
CA LEU A 475 -6.41 13.77 13.02
C LEU A 475 -6.18 14.92 12.02
N GLY A 476 -4.94 15.42 11.96
CA GLY A 476 -4.51 16.51 11.07
C GLY A 476 -3.17 17.15 11.51
N GLU A 477 -2.77 18.26 10.88
CA GLU A 477 -1.50 18.96 11.12
C GLU A 477 -1.74 20.39 11.64
N ASP A 478 -0.77 20.96 12.38
CA ASP A 478 -0.71 22.39 12.74
C ASP A 478 -2.01 23.00 13.33
N LYS A 479 -2.65 22.29 14.27
CA LYS A 479 -3.90 22.68 14.98
C LYS A 479 -5.17 22.61 14.11
N ILE A 480 -5.10 21.97 12.96
CA ILE A 480 -6.19 21.81 12.00
C ILE A 480 -6.45 20.30 11.82
N GLY A 481 -7.67 19.82 12.05
CA GLY A 481 -7.99 18.38 11.91
C GLY A 481 -9.26 17.94 12.63
N ILE A 482 -9.64 16.66 12.51
CA ILE A 482 -10.76 16.08 13.28
C ILE A 482 -10.38 15.94 14.74
N ARG A 483 -11.33 16.24 15.62
CA ARG A 483 -11.19 16.21 17.07
C ARG A 483 -11.70 14.90 17.63
N ASN A 484 -10.78 14.13 18.19
CA ASN A 484 -11.05 12.98 19.04
C ASN A 484 -10.73 13.38 20.49
N ASP A 485 -11.53 14.30 21.03
CA ASP A 485 -11.36 14.75 22.41
C ASP A 485 -11.62 13.59 23.37
N THR A 486 -10.73 13.40 24.32
CA THR A 486 -10.78 12.37 25.34
C THR A 486 -10.66 13.02 26.70
N ALA A 487 -11.39 12.54 27.68
CA ALA A 487 -11.34 13.07 29.03
C ALA A 487 -11.72 11.98 30.04
N ILE A 488 -11.23 12.13 31.26
CA ILE A 488 -11.63 11.28 32.37
C ILE A 488 -13.07 11.63 32.78
N SER A 489 -13.88 10.61 33.09
CA SER A 489 -15.23 10.78 33.60
C SER A 489 -15.60 9.69 34.60
N ASP A 490 -16.74 9.87 35.27
CA ASP A 490 -17.35 8.84 36.11
C ASP A 490 -18.10 7.77 35.28
N ASN A 491 -18.31 8.01 33.98
CA ASN A 491 -18.91 7.06 33.05
C ASN A 491 -17.82 6.10 32.55
N VAL A 492 -17.62 5.02 33.30
CA VAL A 492 -16.61 4.01 33.01
C VAL A 492 -17.21 2.64 32.68
N MET A 493 -16.52 1.89 31.82
CA MET A 493 -16.83 0.49 31.51
C MET A 493 -15.61 -0.38 31.86
N ASP A 494 -15.80 -1.38 32.72
CA ASP A 494 -14.80 -2.41 32.97
C ASP A 494 -14.93 -3.50 31.91
N LEU A 495 -13.94 -3.61 31.02
CA LEU A 495 -13.97 -4.62 29.96
C LEU A 495 -13.78 -6.05 30.52
N GLY A 496 -13.59 -6.22 31.83
CA GLY A 496 -13.65 -7.48 32.55
C GLY A 496 -15.05 -8.11 32.61
N ALA A 497 -16.11 -7.36 32.29
CA ALA A 497 -17.39 -7.95 31.90
C ALA A 497 -17.30 -8.35 30.41
N PHE A 498 -17.18 -9.64 30.12
CA PHE A 498 -16.85 -10.09 28.76
C PHE A 498 -17.58 -11.37 28.34
N GLN A 499 -17.65 -11.56 27.03
CA GLN A 499 -17.97 -12.82 26.37
C GLN A 499 -16.76 -13.26 25.53
N LEU A 500 -16.27 -14.48 25.78
CA LEU A 500 -15.22 -15.07 24.95
C LEU A 500 -15.86 -15.58 23.65
N VAL A 501 -15.56 -14.92 22.53
CA VAL A 501 -16.18 -15.21 21.24
C VAL A 501 -15.27 -15.98 20.28
N SER A 502 -13.96 -16.00 20.54
CA SER A 502 -13.03 -16.82 19.76
C SER A 502 -11.72 -17.10 20.49
N ALA A 503 -11.30 -18.35 20.48
CA ALA A 503 -9.95 -18.80 20.83
C ALA A 503 -9.68 -20.13 20.08
N GLU A 504 -9.51 -20.04 18.76
CA GLU A 504 -9.51 -21.19 17.83
C GLU A 504 -8.63 -22.38 18.26
N TYR A 505 -7.49 -22.11 18.89
CA TYR A 505 -6.54 -23.13 19.33
C TYR A 505 -7.04 -24.00 20.51
N LEU A 506 -8.11 -23.59 21.19
CA LEU A 506 -8.76 -24.36 22.25
C LEU A 506 -9.83 -25.33 21.71
N GLY A 507 -10.13 -25.30 20.40
CA GLY A 507 -11.09 -26.21 19.79
C GLY A 507 -12.47 -26.15 20.45
N SER A 508 -12.98 -27.31 20.89
CA SER A 508 -14.31 -27.47 21.51
C SER A 508 -14.44 -26.91 22.93
N ASP A 509 -13.35 -26.50 23.57
CA ASP A 509 -13.37 -25.94 24.94
C ASP A 509 -13.88 -24.49 24.98
N VAL A 510 -14.13 -23.88 23.83
CA VAL A 510 -14.72 -22.54 23.69
C VAL A 510 -16.20 -22.67 23.41
N VAL A 511 -17.01 -21.86 24.10
CA VAL A 511 -18.45 -21.73 23.84
C VAL A 511 -18.65 -21.40 22.36
N GLU A 512 -19.63 -22.05 21.71
CA GLU A 512 -19.96 -21.73 20.32
C GLU A 512 -20.18 -20.21 20.17
N PRO A 513 -19.50 -19.56 19.21
CA PRO A 513 -19.65 -18.13 19.01
C PRO A 513 -21.11 -17.79 18.70
N PRO A 514 -21.63 -16.64 19.17
CA PRO A 514 -22.99 -16.27 18.88
C PRO A 514 -23.19 -16.11 17.35
N PRO A 515 -24.34 -16.51 16.79
CA PRO A 515 -24.58 -16.48 15.34
C PRO A 515 -24.34 -15.11 14.69
N TRP A 516 -24.61 -14.02 15.42
CA TRP A 516 -24.33 -12.67 14.91
C TRP A 516 -22.86 -12.41 14.59
N LEU A 517 -21.93 -13.15 15.20
CA LEU A 517 -20.50 -13.01 14.91
C LEU A 517 -20.16 -13.45 13.48
N ASN A 518 -20.98 -14.31 12.87
CA ASN A 518 -20.85 -14.74 11.48
C ASN A 518 -21.59 -13.83 10.50
N TYR A 519 -22.10 -12.67 10.93
CA TYR A 519 -22.70 -11.68 10.05
C TYR A 519 -21.63 -10.74 9.50
N PHE A 520 -21.33 -10.88 8.20
CA PHE A 520 -20.25 -10.14 7.51
C PHE A 520 -20.70 -8.85 6.81
N ARG A 521 -22.00 -8.54 6.80
CA ARG A 521 -22.56 -7.34 6.16
C ARG A 521 -22.59 -6.13 7.11
N GLU A 522 -23.08 -5.02 6.60
CA GLU A 522 -23.09 -3.70 7.23
C GLU A 522 -24.00 -3.68 8.47
N TRP A 523 -23.44 -3.14 9.56
CA TRP A 523 -24.17 -2.76 10.77
C TRP A 523 -24.53 -1.29 10.63
N GLY A 524 -25.61 -0.98 9.91
CA GLY A 524 -26.07 0.38 9.67
C GLY A 524 -26.42 0.62 8.21
N PRO A 525 -27.34 1.55 7.92
CA PRO A 525 -27.68 1.90 6.56
C PRO A 525 -26.53 2.63 5.86
N LYS A 526 -26.54 2.60 4.53
CA LYS A 526 -25.72 3.49 3.72
C LYS A 526 -26.50 4.77 3.42
N ILE A 527 -26.17 5.86 4.08
CA ILE A 527 -26.76 7.18 3.87
C ILE A 527 -25.70 8.14 3.30
N ASP A 528 -25.88 8.48 2.03
CA ASP A 528 -25.08 9.53 1.39
C ASP A 528 -25.62 10.91 1.79
N TYR A 529 -24.90 11.61 2.68
CA TYR A 529 -25.19 13.01 2.96
C TYR A 529 -24.78 13.90 1.79
N ASN A 530 -25.57 14.94 1.50
CA ASN A 530 -25.04 16.06 0.73
C ASN A 530 -24.10 16.85 1.64
N VAL A 531 -22.83 16.43 1.69
CA VAL A 531 -21.77 17.05 2.49
C VAL A 531 -21.69 18.56 2.23
N ASN A 532 -22.02 19.04 1.03
CA ASN A 532 -22.08 20.49 0.74
C ASN A 532 -23.24 21.20 1.43
N ASP A 533 -24.36 20.54 1.69
CA ASP A 533 -25.49 21.16 2.38
C ASP A 533 -25.18 21.32 3.87
N GLU A 534 -24.55 20.32 4.48
CA GLU A 534 -24.06 20.41 5.86
C GLU A 534 -22.91 21.43 5.98
N LEU A 535 -21.95 21.42 5.05
CA LEU A 535 -20.89 22.45 4.99
C LEU A 535 -21.47 23.86 4.78
N ARG A 536 -22.46 24.05 3.89
CA ARG A 536 -23.11 25.36 3.66
C ARG A 536 -23.84 25.89 4.89
N LYS A 537 -24.40 25.03 5.74
CA LYS A 537 -24.98 25.43 7.03
C LYS A 537 -23.90 25.97 7.97
N LEU A 538 -22.72 25.37 7.96
CA LEU A 538 -21.58 25.72 8.84
C LEU A 538 -20.77 26.92 8.32
N GLU A 539 -20.63 27.07 7.00
CA GLU A 539 -19.96 28.17 6.31
C GLU A 539 -20.56 29.54 6.63
N LYS A 540 -21.84 29.60 7.04
CA LYS A 540 -22.50 30.86 7.43
C LYS A 540 -21.89 31.50 8.68
N PHE A 541 -21.22 30.72 9.51
CA PHE A 541 -20.71 31.15 10.81
C PHE A 541 -19.18 31.33 10.86
N LEU A 542 -18.48 31.18 9.72
CA LEU A 542 -17.01 31.18 9.64
C LEU A 542 -16.45 32.36 8.82
N PRO A 543 -15.39 33.07 9.30
CA PRO A 543 -14.65 34.04 8.51
C PRO A 543 -14.02 33.43 7.24
N GLY A 544 -13.96 34.18 6.14
CA GLY A 544 -13.64 33.65 4.79
C GLY A 544 -12.34 32.82 4.67
N LYS A 545 -11.28 33.13 5.43
CA LYS A 545 -10.04 32.34 5.43
C LYS A 545 -10.17 30.98 6.14
N LEU A 546 -11.08 30.85 7.11
CA LEU A 546 -11.33 29.61 7.84
C LEU A 546 -12.30 28.68 7.09
N LYS A 547 -13.11 29.21 6.18
CA LYS A 547 -14.01 28.43 5.31
C LYS A 547 -13.23 27.46 4.41
N SER A 548 -12.24 27.98 3.68
CA SER A 548 -11.40 27.15 2.80
C SER A 548 -10.60 26.11 3.59
N THR A 549 -10.21 26.43 4.82
CA THR A 549 -9.54 25.47 5.71
C THR A 549 -10.48 24.36 6.18
N LEU A 550 -11.72 24.68 6.59
CA LEU A 550 -12.71 23.67 6.97
C LEU A 550 -13.08 22.77 5.78
N GLU A 551 -13.30 23.35 4.60
CA GLU A 551 -13.54 22.58 3.39
C GLU A 551 -12.39 21.62 3.07
N ASN A 552 -11.14 22.05 3.26
CA ASN A 552 -9.98 21.19 3.06
C ASN A 552 -9.90 20.06 4.09
N ILE A 553 -10.28 20.30 5.35
CA ILE A 553 -10.36 19.24 6.38
C ILE A 553 -11.37 18.19 5.95
N VAL A 554 -12.59 18.61 5.61
CA VAL A 554 -13.66 17.68 5.23
C VAL A 554 -13.33 16.95 3.93
N LYS A 555 -12.73 17.61 2.94
CA LYS A 555 -12.25 16.95 1.70
C LYS A 555 -11.16 15.90 1.92
N ASN A 556 -10.41 16.01 3.02
CA ASN A 556 -9.33 15.09 3.39
C ASN A 556 -9.77 14.00 4.38
N LEU A 557 -11.05 13.97 4.77
CA LEU A 557 -11.59 12.91 5.60
C LEU A 557 -11.63 11.57 4.84
N PRO A 558 -11.42 10.43 5.53
CA PRO A 558 -11.71 9.11 4.97
C PRO A 558 -13.17 9.07 4.48
N SER A 559 -13.44 8.32 3.41
CA SER A 559 -14.79 8.12 2.87
C SER A 559 -15.77 7.61 3.93
N GLU A 560 -15.26 6.82 4.86
CA GLU A 560 -15.94 6.22 6.01
C GLU A 560 -16.50 7.27 6.98
N VAL A 561 -15.96 8.48 6.98
CA VAL A 561 -16.42 9.60 7.83
C VAL A 561 -17.33 10.56 7.05
N LEU A 562 -17.44 10.40 5.72
CA LEU A 562 -18.12 11.35 4.83
C LEU A 562 -19.59 11.00 4.50
N GLY A 563 -20.07 9.86 4.98
CA GLY A 563 -21.48 9.41 4.94
C GLY A 563 -21.78 8.52 6.14
N GLU A 564 -23.05 8.14 6.35
CA GLU A 564 -23.32 6.98 7.22
C GLU A 564 -23.07 5.73 6.38
N GLU A 565 -22.00 5.00 6.63
CA GLU A 565 -21.84 3.63 6.11
C GLU A 565 -21.61 2.74 7.33
N GLY A 566 -22.62 1.93 7.65
CA GLY A 566 -22.55 1.04 8.81
C GLY A 566 -21.32 0.13 8.72
N PRO A 567 -20.50 0.01 9.78
CA PRO A 567 -19.29 -0.79 9.69
C PRO A 567 -19.62 -2.28 9.56
N THR A 568 -18.67 -3.05 9.02
CA THR A 568 -18.81 -4.52 8.93
C THR A 568 -18.48 -5.16 10.28
N GLY A 569 -19.09 -6.30 10.60
CA GLY A 569 -18.90 -6.95 11.91
C GLY A 569 -17.46 -7.38 12.23
N PRO A 570 -17.17 -7.74 13.50
CA PRO A 570 -15.80 -8.00 13.98
C PRO A 570 -14.99 -9.07 13.21
N LYS A 571 -15.64 -10.09 12.61
CA LYS A 571 -14.94 -11.09 11.79
C LYS A 571 -14.46 -10.54 10.43
N ALA A 572 -15.21 -9.64 9.81
CA ALA A 572 -14.80 -8.94 8.59
C ALA A 572 -13.66 -7.93 8.88
N MET A 573 -13.69 -7.29 10.06
CA MET A 573 -12.59 -6.45 10.53
C MET A 573 -11.33 -7.28 10.87
N ALA A 574 -11.48 -8.49 11.43
CA ALA A 574 -10.36 -9.35 11.79
C ALA A 574 -9.63 -9.93 10.57
N SER A 575 -10.33 -10.20 9.47
CA SER A 575 -9.73 -10.65 8.20
C SER A 575 -9.01 -9.50 7.47
N SER A 576 -9.50 -8.28 7.59
CA SER A 576 -8.86 -7.06 7.04
C SER A 576 -7.69 -6.54 7.90
N LEU A 577 -7.69 -6.79 9.22
CA LEU A 577 -6.55 -6.50 10.11
C LEU A 577 -5.29 -7.34 9.80
N GLY A 578 -5.46 -8.49 9.14
CA GLY A 578 -4.36 -9.27 8.56
C GLY A 578 -3.72 -8.66 7.30
N GLN A 579 -4.30 -7.57 6.76
CA GLN A 579 -3.89 -6.96 5.50
C GLN A 579 -3.50 -5.48 5.59
N PHE A 580 -3.29 -4.91 6.79
CA PHE A 580 -2.60 -3.62 6.91
C PHE A 580 -1.11 -3.77 6.58
N LYS A 581 -0.79 -3.91 5.29
CA LYS A 581 0.48 -3.47 4.73
C LYS A 581 0.57 -1.97 4.99
N LYS A 582 1.15 -1.60 6.13
CA LYS A 582 1.74 -0.26 6.31
C LYS A 582 2.56 0.00 5.05
N LYS A 583 2.26 1.08 4.33
CA LYS A 583 3.15 1.61 3.28
C LYS A 583 4.50 1.91 3.92
N GLN A 584 5.37 0.90 4.04
CA GLN A 584 6.79 1.07 4.29
C GLN A 584 7.44 1.51 2.97
N ASN A 585 8.34 2.47 3.06
CA ASN A 585 9.17 2.92 1.95
C ASN A 585 9.82 1.71 1.28
N PRO A 586 9.48 1.39 0.02
CA PRO A 586 10.17 0.33 -0.68
C PRO A 586 11.61 0.79 -0.83
N ARG A 587 12.53 -0.08 -0.44
CA ARG A 587 13.82 -0.15 -1.13
C ARG A 587 13.78 -1.40 -1.97
N ILE A 588 14.68 -1.48 -2.94
CA ILE A 588 14.83 -2.65 -3.80
C ILE A 588 15.44 -3.78 -2.96
N GLU A 589 14.62 -4.46 -2.18
CA GLU A 589 15.01 -5.51 -1.21
C GLU A 589 14.48 -6.89 -1.60
N THR A 590 13.57 -6.91 -2.58
CA THR A 590 12.96 -8.12 -3.12
C THR A 590 12.97 -8.03 -4.63
N THR A 591 13.45 -9.08 -5.31
CA THR A 591 13.25 -9.25 -6.75
C THR A 591 11.83 -9.71 -7.00
N PHE A 592 11.11 -9.02 -7.87
CA PHE A 592 9.78 -9.45 -8.27
C PHE A 592 9.88 -10.74 -9.08
N LYS A 593 8.93 -11.64 -8.83
CA LYS A 593 8.64 -12.79 -9.68
C LYS A 593 7.15 -12.82 -9.92
N LEU A 594 6.75 -13.26 -11.11
CA LEU A 594 5.35 -13.56 -11.39
C LEU A 594 4.81 -14.60 -10.38
N PRO A 595 3.51 -14.57 -10.04
CA PRO A 595 2.92 -15.48 -9.06
C PRO A 595 3.06 -16.96 -9.40
N ALA A 596 3.12 -17.30 -10.69
CA ALA A 596 3.36 -18.63 -11.21
C ALA A 596 4.54 -18.61 -12.21
N ASP A 597 5.15 -19.78 -12.41
CA ASP A 597 6.22 -19.94 -13.39
C ASP A 597 5.75 -19.61 -14.81
N ILE A 598 6.68 -19.16 -15.66
CA ILE A 598 6.40 -18.91 -17.07
C ILE A 598 6.02 -20.24 -17.74
N PRO A 599 4.86 -20.32 -18.43
CA PRO A 599 4.44 -21.55 -19.09
C PRO A 599 5.43 -22.00 -20.17
N VAL A 600 5.49 -23.31 -20.41
CA VAL A 600 6.17 -23.83 -21.60
C VAL A 600 5.33 -23.46 -22.83
N TRP A 601 5.92 -22.65 -23.72
CA TRP A 601 5.24 -22.19 -24.92
C TRP A 601 5.12 -23.31 -25.96
N PRO A 602 4.02 -23.35 -26.73
CA PRO A 602 3.92 -24.23 -27.89
C PRO A 602 5.10 -24.06 -28.86
N PRO A 603 5.48 -25.11 -29.61
CA PRO A 603 6.56 -25.01 -30.59
C PRO A 603 6.35 -23.87 -31.59
N GLY A 604 7.44 -23.22 -31.98
CA GLY A 604 7.43 -22.09 -32.91
C GLY A 604 8.82 -21.80 -33.47
N GLY A 605 8.95 -20.64 -34.12
CA GLY A 605 10.21 -20.18 -34.70
C GLY A 605 11.13 -19.56 -33.64
N GLY A 606 11.20 -18.22 -33.61
CA GLY A 606 12.15 -17.49 -32.76
C GLY A 606 11.62 -17.03 -31.38
N PHE A 607 10.30 -17.06 -31.14
CA PHE A 607 9.73 -16.60 -29.87
C PHE A 607 10.23 -17.44 -28.68
N ALA A 608 10.55 -16.76 -27.58
CA ALA A 608 11.01 -17.35 -26.31
C ALA A 608 12.30 -18.19 -26.40
N THR A 609 13.20 -17.85 -27.34
CA THR A 609 14.49 -18.55 -27.56
C THR A 609 15.67 -17.93 -26.80
N SER A 610 15.43 -16.95 -25.91
CA SER A 610 16.41 -16.18 -25.11
C SER A 610 17.38 -15.29 -25.90
N ILE A 611 17.55 -15.50 -27.20
CA ILE A 611 18.46 -14.74 -28.07
C ILE A 611 17.69 -14.28 -29.31
N ILE A 612 17.80 -12.99 -29.62
CA ILE A 612 17.22 -12.38 -30.82
C ILE A 612 18.34 -11.87 -31.72
N ASP A 613 18.29 -12.18 -33.01
CA ASP A 613 19.18 -11.63 -34.03
C ASP A 613 18.56 -10.36 -34.63
N LEU A 614 19.16 -9.21 -34.34
CA LEU A 614 18.74 -7.90 -34.84
C LEU A 614 19.25 -7.62 -36.27
N GLY A 615 20.02 -8.54 -36.85
CA GLY A 615 20.65 -8.40 -38.16
C GLY A 615 21.98 -7.65 -38.12
N GLY A 616 22.66 -7.62 -39.27
CA GLY A 616 23.96 -6.97 -39.43
C GLY A 616 25.08 -7.55 -38.56
N GLY A 617 24.87 -8.76 -38.01
CA GLY A 617 25.81 -9.47 -37.13
C GLY A 617 25.57 -9.28 -35.63
N LEU A 618 24.50 -8.58 -35.20
CA LEU A 618 24.24 -8.33 -33.78
C LEU A 618 23.20 -9.30 -33.20
N LEU A 619 23.65 -10.20 -32.33
CA LEU A 619 22.79 -11.00 -31.47
C LEU A 619 22.59 -10.29 -30.13
N VAL A 620 21.38 -10.31 -29.59
CA VAL A 620 21.07 -9.76 -28.27
C VAL A 620 20.38 -10.77 -27.38
N SER A 621 20.59 -10.65 -26.07
CA SER A 621 19.90 -11.43 -25.04
C SER A 621 19.44 -10.51 -23.92
N GLN A 622 18.27 -10.81 -23.34
CA GLN A 622 17.68 -10.05 -22.24
C GLN A 622 18.15 -10.62 -20.89
N ILE A 623 18.76 -9.77 -20.05
CA ILE A 623 19.25 -10.13 -18.73
C ILE A 623 18.42 -9.40 -17.67
N SER A 624 17.83 -10.14 -16.74
CA SER A 624 17.09 -9.62 -15.57
C SER A 624 17.81 -9.89 -14.24
N THR A 625 19.02 -10.46 -14.30
CA THR A 625 19.90 -10.70 -13.14
C THR A 625 20.95 -9.62 -13.03
N PHE A 626 21.10 -9.08 -11.82
CA PHE A 626 21.90 -7.88 -11.59
C PHE A 626 22.79 -7.98 -10.34
N ASN A 627 23.99 -7.40 -10.44
CA ASN A 627 24.76 -6.99 -9.27
C ASN A 627 24.49 -5.51 -9.01
N LYS A 628 24.19 -5.17 -7.76
CA LYS A 628 24.08 -3.78 -7.32
C LYS A 628 25.46 -3.12 -7.38
N VAL A 629 25.53 -1.93 -7.98
CA VAL A 629 26.76 -1.13 -8.05
C VAL A 629 26.71 0.04 -7.08
N TRP A 630 25.64 0.84 -7.12
CA TRP A 630 25.54 2.07 -6.33
C TRP A 630 24.07 2.44 -6.08
N THR A 631 23.76 2.99 -4.92
CA THR A 631 22.44 3.48 -4.52
C THR A 631 22.52 4.90 -3.95
N THR A 632 21.60 5.73 -4.40
CA THR A 632 21.24 7.00 -3.75
C THR A 632 19.90 6.84 -3.05
N TYR A 633 19.71 7.51 -1.91
CA TYR A 633 18.53 7.41 -1.05
C TYR A 633 17.65 8.67 -1.07
N GLU A 634 18.03 9.66 -1.87
CA GLU A 634 17.35 10.95 -1.99
C GLU A 634 17.18 11.30 -3.47
N GLY A 635 16.15 12.06 -3.83
CA GLY A 635 15.77 12.35 -5.20
C GLY A 635 14.90 11.26 -5.85
N GLY A 636 14.46 11.48 -7.09
CA GLY A 636 13.58 10.55 -7.80
C GLY A 636 12.12 10.49 -7.26
N PRO A 637 11.31 9.52 -7.73
CA PRO A 637 9.95 9.30 -7.26
C PRO A 637 9.87 9.09 -5.74
N ASN A 638 8.92 9.75 -5.08
CA ASN A 638 8.70 9.71 -3.63
C ASN A 638 9.92 10.14 -2.78
N ASN A 639 10.93 10.77 -3.41
CA ASN A 639 12.20 11.11 -2.78
C ASN A 639 12.94 9.91 -2.15
N LEU A 640 12.76 8.70 -2.70
CA LEU A 640 13.35 7.47 -2.16
C LEU A 640 14.71 7.12 -2.80
N GLY A 641 15.16 7.92 -3.76
CA GLY A 641 16.38 7.70 -4.52
C GLY A 641 16.25 6.61 -5.59
N ALA A 642 17.38 6.13 -6.09
CA ALA A 642 17.47 5.12 -7.13
C ALA A 642 18.68 4.22 -6.91
N THR A 643 18.62 2.99 -7.43
CA THR A 643 19.72 2.04 -7.41
C THR A 643 20.17 1.74 -8.84
N PHE A 644 21.48 1.66 -9.00
CA PHE A 644 22.18 1.39 -10.24
C PHE A 644 22.82 0.01 -10.15
N PHE A 645 22.70 -0.73 -11.24
CA PHE A 645 23.04 -2.13 -11.32
C PHE A 645 23.86 -2.42 -12.58
N GLU A 646 24.73 -3.42 -12.50
CA GLU A 646 25.37 -4.03 -13.65
C GLU A 646 24.75 -5.42 -13.91
N PRO A 647 24.53 -5.81 -15.18
CA PRO A 647 24.05 -7.15 -15.49
C PRO A 647 25.08 -8.20 -15.08
N THR A 648 24.60 -9.35 -14.60
CA THR A 648 25.43 -10.50 -14.21
C THR A 648 24.91 -11.78 -14.86
N GLY A 649 25.76 -12.80 -14.96
CA GLY A 649 25.41 -14.09 -15.58
C GLY A 649 25.39 -14.07 -17.11
N LEU A 650 26.31 -13.33 -17.74
CA LEU A 650 26.40 -13.23 -19.20
C LEU A 650 26.84 -14.56 -19.83
N SER A 651 26.12 -15.01 -20.86
CA SER A 651 26.50 -16.16 -21.68
C SER A 651 27.78 -15.89 -22.48
N GLU A 652 28.47 -16.95 -22.88
CA GLU A 652 29.76 -16.84 -23.59
C GLU A 652 29.67 -16.01 -24.89
N GLY A 653 30.56 -15.01 -24.97
CA GLY A 653 30.64 -14.07 -26.10
C GLY A 653 29.64 -12.91 -26.05
N PHE A 654 28.75 -12.85 -25.06
CA PHE A 654 27.90 -11.67 -24.83
C PHE A 654 28.61 -10.64 -23.95
N PHE A 655 28.41 -9.37 -24.28
CA PHE A 655 29.00 -8.22 -23.61
C PHE A 655 27.93 -7.24 -23.14
N MET A 656 28.21 -6.60 -22.00
CA MET A 656 27.38 -5.53 -21.46
C MET A 656 27.29 -4.35 -22.46
N LEU A 657 26.06 -3.86 -22.66
CA LEU A 657 25.78 -2.66 -23.47
C LEU A 657 25.46 -1.42 -22.60
N GLY A 658 25.25 -1.60 -21.29
CA GLY A 658 25.09 -0.54 -20.30
C GLY A 658 24.60 -1.06 -18.95
N CYS A 659 24.66 -0.20 -17.93
CA CYS A 659 24.09 -0.44 -16.61
C CYS A 659 22.57 -0.17 -16.59
N TYR A 660 21.89 -0.78 -15.61
CA TYR A 660 20.48 -0.58 -15.30
C TYR A 660 20.29 0.40 -14.15
N CYS A 661 19.18 1.14 -14.12
CA CYS A 661 18.81 2.03 -13.03
C CYS A 661 17.32 1.91 -12.74
N GLN A 662 16.96 1.84 -11.46
CA GLN A 662 15.57 1.79 -11.03
C GLN A 662 15.33 2.71 -9.81
N PRO A 663 14.20 3.44 -9.75
CA PRO A 663 13.73 4.06 -8.53
C PRO A 663 13.62 3.06 -7.38
N ASN A 664 13.97 3.48 -6.16
CA ASN A 664 13.93 2.59 -5.01
C ASN A 664 12.50 2.25 -4.55
N ASN A 665 11.49 2.99 -5.03
CA ASN A 665 10.08 2.88 -4.61
C ASN A 665 9.32 1.66 -5.14
N LYS A 666 10.00 0.65 -5.70
CA LYS A 666 9.40 -0.61 -6.17
C LYS A 666 10.39 -1.79 -6.05
N PRO A 667 9.91 -3.06 -5.98
CA PRO A 667 10.75 -4.25 -6.05
C PRO A 667 11.67 -4.27 -7.29
N LEU A 668 12.77 -5.03 -7.28
CA LEU A 668 13.63 -5.16 -8.47
C LEU A 668 12.84 -5.88 -9.57
N HIS A 669 12.52 -5.16 -10.64
CA HIS A 669 11.89 -5.72 -11.83
C HIS A 669 12.40 -4.95 -13.05
N GLY A 670 13.58 -5.36 -13.52
CA GLY A 670 14.30 -4.68 -14.58
C GLY A 670 14.95 -5.65 -15.55
N TRP A 671 15.36 -5.14 -16.69
CA TRP A 671 16.11 -5.89 -17.69
C TRP A 671 17.06 -4.97 -18.45
N VAL A 672 18.13 -5.54 -18.99
CA VAL A 672 19.00 -4.91 -20.00
C VAL A 672 19.29 -5.88 -21.13
N LEU A 673 19.49 -5.37 -22.34
CA LEU A 673 20.04 -6.17 -23.42
C LEU A 673 21.56 -6.20 -23.35
N VAL A 674 22.10 -7.39 -23.61
CA VAL A 674 23.54 -7.63 -23.80
C VAL A 674 23.76 -8.12 -25.22
N GLY A 675 24.90 -7.76 -25.82
CA GLY A 675 25.16 -7.96 -27.24
C GLY A 675 26.27 -8.96 -27.50
N LYS A 676 26.14 -9.77 -28.54
CA LYS A 676 27.19 -10.62 -29.09
C LYS A 676 27.38 -10.32 -30.56
N ASP A 677 28.64 -10.20 -30.97
CA ASP A 677 29.01 -10.07 -32.36
C ASP A 677 29.05 -11.45 -33.01
N ASN A 678 28.30 -11.60 -34.08
CA ASN A 678 28.22 -12.80 -34.92
C ASN A 678 28.53 -12.47 -36.39
N SER A 679 29.16 -11.32 -36.65
CA SER A 679 29.62 -10.96 -37.98
C SER A 679 30.92 -11.68 -38.34
N SER A 680 31.06 -12.06 -39.61
CA SER A 680 32.30 -12.58 -40.20
C SER A 680 33.17 -11.48 -40.79
N THR A 681 32.85 -10.21 -40.54
CA THR A 681 33.49 -9.03 -41.15
C THR A 681 34.58 -8.46 -40.25
N LEU A 682 35.62 -7.85 -40.86
CA LEU A 682 36.67 -7.09 -40.16
C LEU A 682 36.12 -5.96 -39.27
N ASN A 683 34.95 -5.41 -39.61
CA ASN A 683 34.23 -4.41 -38.83
C ASN A 683 33.04 -5.04 -38.10
N GLY A 684 33.34 -5.58 -36.92
CA GLY A 684 32.39 -6.24 -36.03
C GLY A 684 31.12 -5.43 -35.73
N ALA A 685 30.05 -6.10 -35.29
CA ALA A 685 28.86 -5.42 -34.77
C ALA A 685 29.15 -4.66 -33.46
N LEU A 686 30.18 -5.08 -32.71
CA LEU A 686 30.56 -4.55 -31.40
C LEU A 686 32.03 -4.15 -31.36
N ALA A 687 32.34 -3.03 -30.72
CA ALA A 687 33.71 -2.59 -30.49
C ALA A 687 33.92 -2.12 -29.04
N LYS A 688 35.15 -2.22 -28.53
CA LYS A 688 35.51 -1.59 -27.25
C LYS A 688 35.43 -0.07 -27.40
N PRO A 689 35.03 0.68 -26.35
CA PRO A 689 35.23 2.13 -26.35
C PRO A 689 36.73 2.47 -26.43
N VAL A 690 37.03 3.67 -26.93
CA VAL A 690 38.41 4.19 -26.96
C VAL A 690 38.80 4.87 -25.64
N ASP A 691 37.82 5.40 -24.91
CA ASP A 691 37.99 6.03 -23.59
C ASP A 691 36.63 6.20 -22.89
N TYR A 692 36.60 6.81 -21.71
CA TYR A 692 35.39 7.20 -20.98
C TYR A 692 35.39 8.69 -20.61
N LYS A 693 34.22 9.32 -20.75
CA LYS A 693 33.94 10.66 -20.24
C LYS A 693 33.14 10.56 -18.93
N LEU A 694 33.65 11.17 -17.85
CA LEU A 694 32.89 11.28 -16.61
C LEU A 694 31.70 12.23 -16.81
N VAL A 695 30.48 11.71 -16.64
CA VAL A 695 29.23 12.50 -16.77
C VAL A 695 28.85 13.13 -15.45
N TRP A 696 28.96 12.37 -14.37
CA TRP A 696 28.57 12.79 -13.04
C TRP A 696 29.27 11.98 -11.96
N ASN A 697 29.49 12.62 -10.80
CA ASN A 697 29.98 11.96 -9.60
C ASN A 697 29.39 12.57 -8.33
N THR A 698 29.45 11.79 -7.26
CA THR A 698 28.88 12.09 -5.95
C THR A 698 29.67 13.14 -5.14
N LYS A 699 30.93 13.45 -5.48
CA LYS A 699 31.79 14.36 -4.66
C LYS A 699 31.24 15.78 -4.57
N SER A 700 30.36 16.17 -5.48
CA SER A 700 29.80 17.52 -5.58
C SER A 700 28.53 17.74 -4.75
N LEU A 701 27.95 16.70 -4.13
CA LEU A 701 26.68 16.78 -3.41
C LEU A 701 26.71 16.07 -2.04
N LYS A 702 26.14 16.71 -1.02
CA LYS A 702 25.87 16.11 0.30
C LYS A 702 24.54 15.33 0.30
N ILE A 703 24.40 14.34 -0.58
CA ILE A 703 23.20 13.47 -0.66
C ILE A 703 23.42 12.16 0.11
N LYS A 704 22.35 11.61 0.71
CA LYS A 704 22.38 10.27 1.34
C LYS A 704 22.51 9.19 0.26
N GLN A 705 23.54 8.34 0.40
CA GLN A 705 23.93 7.33 -0.60
C GLN A 705 24.83 6.27 0.04
N ASP A 706 25.05 5.13 -0.62
CA ASP A 706 25.82 4.00 -0.10
C ASP A 706 27.27 3.91 -0.61
N GLY A 707 27.97 5.03 -0.56
CA GLY A 707 29.32 5.18 -1.09
C GLY A 707 29.38 6.24 -2.18
N GLN A 708 30.51 6.29 -2.89
CA GLN A 708 30.68 7.21 -4.01
C GLN A 708 30.26 6.51 -5.31
N GLY A 709 29.50 7.21 -6.14
CA GLY A 709 29.04 6.75 -7.44
C GLY A 709 29.65 7.61 -8.55
N TYR A 710 30.11 6.95 -9.60
CA TYR A 710 30.67 7.60 -10.79
C TYR A 710 29.94 7.07 -12.02
N ILE A 711 29.38 7.97 -12.82
CA ILE A 711 28.66 7.64 -14.05
C ILE A 711 29.51 8.07 -15.23
N TRP A 712 29.85 7.10 -16.08
CA TRP A 712 30.74 7.25 -17.22
C TRP A 712 29.99 7.03 -18.53
N LEU A 713 30.21 7.92 -19.49
CA LEU A 713 29.79 7.75 -20.87
C LEU A 713 30.96 7.16 -21.67
N PRO A 714 30.80 5.99 -22.32
CA PRO A 714 31.83 5.46 -23.20
C PRO A 714 32.04 6.36 -24.41
N ILE A 715 33.28 6.60 -24.79
CA ILE A 715 33.66 7.26 -26.04
C ILE A 715 33.80 6.17 -27.10
N ALA A 716 32.87 6.11 -28.04
CA ALA A 716 32.88 5.11 -29.09
C ALA A 716 33.98 5.38 -30.13
N PRO A 717 34.58 4.33 -30.72
CA PRO A 717 35.43 4.48 -31.90
C PRO A 717 34.63 4.99 -33.10
N GLU A 718 35.32 5.48 -34.13
CA GLU A 718 34.70 5.95 -35.37
C GLU A 718 33.80 4.86 -35.99
N GLY A 719 32.59 5.25 -36.41
CA GLY A 719 31.60 4.32 -36.94
C GLY A 719 30.76 3.59 -35.89
N TYR A 720 30.98 3.78 -34.59
CA TYR A 720 30.20 3.16 -33.50
C TYR A 720 29.51 4.21 -32.61
N LYS A 721 28.50 3.79 -31.86
CA LYS A 721 27.80 4.62 -30.87
C LYS A 721 27.63 3.89 -29.53
N PRO A 722 27.72 4.59 -28.40
CA PRO A 722 27.36 4.02 -27.10
C PRO A 722 25.83 3.89 -27.00
N VAL A 723 25.36 2.84 -26.34
CA VAL A 723 23.91 2.60 -26.13
C VAL A 723 23.53 2.55 -24.64
N GLY A 724 24.46 2.93 -23.76
CA GLY A 724 24.27 2.95 -22.31
C GLY A 724 25.45 3.54 -21.56
N HIS A 725 25.26 3.78 -20.27
CA HIS A 725 26.28 4.30 -19.34
C HIS A 725 26.92 3.16 -18.53
N VAL A 726 28.12 3.40 -18.01
CA VAL A 726 28.78 2.55 -17.02
C VAL A 726 28.76 3.24 -15.66
N VAL A 727 28.42 2.52 -14.61
CA VAL A 727 28.48 3.00 -13.23
C VAL A 727 29.60 2.28 -12.49
N THR A 728 30.38 3.02 -11.69
CA THR A 728 31.43 2.48 -10.82
C THR A 728 31.42 3.13 -9.46
N THR A 729 32.10 2.49 -8.51
CA THR A 729 32.36 3.02 -7.16
C THR A 729 33.75 3.65 -7.00
N SER A 730 34.61 3.51 -8.02
CA SER A 730 35.95 4.11 -8.09
C SER A 730 35.97 5.36 -9.00
N PRO A 731 36.72 6.41 -8.63
CA PRO A 731 36.98 7.57 -9.48
C PRO A 731 37.87 7.25 -10.69
N GLU A 732 38.52 6.09 -10.72
CA GLU A 732 39.33 5.66 -11.85
C GLU A 732 38.45 5.28 -13.05
N LYS A 733 38.98 5.51 -14.26
CA LYS A 733 38.28 5.13 -15.48
C LYS A 733 38.03 3.61 -15.50
N PRO A 734 36.83 3.15 -15.87
CA PRO A 734 36.57 1.73 -16.02
C PRO A 734 37.47 1.09 -17.09
N SER A 735 37.68 -0.22 -17.01
CA SER A 735 38.34 -0.97 -18.09
C SER A 735 37.58 -0.81 -19.41
N LEU A 736 38.30 -0.69 -20.54
CA LEU A 736 37.72 -0.68 -21.88
C LEU A 736 37.03 -2.02 -22.22
N ASP A 737 37.34 -3.09 -21.49
CA ASP A 737 36.68 -4.38 -21.63
C ASP A 737 35.27 -4.42 -21.03
N LYS A 738 34.94 -3.48 -20.13
CA LYS A 738 33.71 -3.53 -19.33
C LYS A 738 32.42 -3.41 -20.14
N ILE A 739 32.45 -2.69 -21.27
CA ILE A 739 31.27 -2.42 -22.12
C ILE A 739 31.63 -2.55 -23.61
N ARG A 740 30.63 -2.69 -24.49
CA ARG A 740 30.80 -2.54 -25.95
C ARG A 740 29.94 -1.41 -26.50
N CYS A 741 30.50 -0.70 -27.47
CA CYS A 741 29.78 0.22 -28.35
C CYS A 741 29.27 -0.56 -29.57
N VAL A 742 28.21 -0.06 -30.19
CA VAL A 742 27.48 -0.74 -31.27
C VAL A 742 27.70 -0.01 -32.58
N ARG A 743 27.89 -0.74 -33.68
CA ARG A 743 28.09 -0.14 -35.01
C ARG A 743 26.92 0.75 -35.39
N SER A 744 27.20 1.92 -35.96
CA SER A 744 26.22 3.03 -36.07
C SER A 744 24.99 2.68 -36.92
N ASP A 745 25.14 1.84 -37.95
CA ASP A 745 24.06 1.33 -38.81
C ASP A 745 23.09 0.40 -38.08
N LEU A 746 23.52 -0.19 -36.96
CA LEU A 746 22.73 -1.06 -36.08
C LEU A 746 22.11 -0.29 -34.90
N THR A 747 22.17 1.04 -34.94
CA THR A 747 21.59 1.92 -33.93
C THR A 747 20.49 2.81 -34.50
N ASP A 748 19.58 3.24 -33.64
CA ASP A 748 18.53 4.20 -33.93
C ASP A 748 18.55 5.33 -32.89
N GLU A 749 17.89 6.44 -33.20
CA GLU A 749 17.82 7.58 -32.29
C GLU A 749 16.92 7.27 -31.08
N CYS A 750 17.33 7.76 -29.91
CA CYS A 750 16.52 7.68 -28.70
C CYS A 750 15.94 9.03 -28.27
N THR A 751 14.87 8.96 -27.49
CA THR A 751 14.33 10.07 -26.69
C THR A 751 14.20 9.65 -25.23
N THR A 752 14.05 10.63 -24.34
CA THR A 752 13.75 10.39 -22.93
C THR A 752 12.25 10.15 -22.73
N CYS A 753 11.92 9.20 -21.86
CA CYS A 753 10.54 8.97 -21.46
C CYS A 753 10.14 10.03 -20.41
N HIS A 754 9.39 11.06 -20.83
CA HIS A 754 9.06 12.22 -19.99
C HIS A 754 8.21 11.86 -18.75
N SER A 755 7.44 10.76 -18.81
CA SER A 755 6.65 10.20 -17.71
C SER A 755 7.47 9.36 -16.72
N MET A 756 8.72 8.99 -17.05
CA MET A 756 9.58 8.11 -16.23
C MET A 756 10.93 8.78 -15.93
N LYS A 757 10.91 9.79 -15.05
CA LYS A 757 12.15 10.31 -14.43
C LYS A 757 12.60 9.33 -13.36
N LEU A 758 13.68 8.59 -13.63
CA LEU A 758 14.20 7.55 -12.73
C LEU A 758 14.86 8.18 -11.50
N TRP A 759 15.65 9.23 -11.70
CA TRP A 759 16.31 9.93 -10.59
C TRP A 759 16.66 11.38 -10.94
N ARG A 760 16.80 12.24 -9.94
CA ARG A 760 17.25 13.64 -10.09
C ARG A 760 17.89 14.16 -8.80
N THR A 761 18.81 15.11 -8.92
CA THR A 761 19.40 15.81 -7.77
C THR A 761 18.50 16.95 -7.29
N GLU A 762 18.60 17.33 -6.00
CA GLU A 762 17.77 18.39 -5.40
C GLU A 762 17.91 19.75 -6.10
N ASN A 763 19.14 20.10 -6.49
CA ASN A 763 19.42 21.33 -7.26
C ASN A 763 18.93 21.28 -8.71
N LYS A 764 18.28 20.18 -9.12
CA LYS A 764 17.75 19.90 -10.48
C LYS A 764 18.82 19.96 -11.58
N ARG A 765 20.10 19.98 -11.22
CA ARG A 765 21.21 20.07 -12.18
C ARG A 765 21.58 18.73 -12.79
N PHE A 766 21.26 17.59 -12.19
CA PHE A 766 21.52 16.27 -12.77
C PHE A 766 20.26 15.42 -12.77
N ASN A 767 20.02 14.71 -13.87
CA ASN A 767 18.84 13.88 -14.07
C ASN A 767 19.23 12.54 -14.71
N VAL A 768 18.48 11.51 -14.33
CA VAL A 768 18.54 10.18 -14.93
C VAL A 768 17.16 9.83 -15.48
N TYR A 769 17.13 9.50 -16.76
CA TYR A 769 15.90 9.22 -17.51
C TYR A 769 15.92 7.81 -18.06
N ASP A 770 14.74 7.22 -18.13
CA ASP A 770 14.52 6.06 -18.98
C ASP A 770 14.58 6.47 -20.47
N VAL A 771 14.99 5.53 -21.32
CA VAL A 771 15.35 5.78 -22.71
C VAL A 771 14.58 4.84 -23.63
N ARG A 772 14.03 5.42 -24.71
CA ARG A 772 13.26 4.67 -25.71
C ARG A 772 13.54 5.18 -27.12
N PRO A 773 13.29 4.38 -28.16
CA PRO A 773 13.43 4.83 -29.55
C PRO A 773 12.56 6.06 -29.87
N ILE A 774 12.98 6.93 -30.78
CA ILE A 774 12.17 8.07 -31.25
C ILE A 774 11.00 7.59 -32.11
N LYS A 775 11.28 6.76 -33.11
CA LYS A 775 10.26 6.13 -33.96
C LYS A 775 9.78 4.87 -33.29
N ARG A 776 8.47 4.76 -33.08
CA ARG A 776 7.81 3.68 -32.34
C ARG A 776 6.52 3.30 -33.07
N GLY A 777 6.05 2.07 -32.87
CA GLY A 777 4.89 1.50 -33.56
C GLY A 777 5.22 0.16 -34.24
N ILE A 778 4.21 -0.41 -34.90
CA ILE A 778 4.24 -1.77 -35.48
C ILE A 778 5.36 -1.94 -36.51
N GLU A 779 5.66 -0.90 -37.28
CA GLU A 779 6.69 -0.91 -38.34
C GLU A 779 8.04 -0.34 -37.87
N ALA A 780 8.12 0.14 -36.62
CA ALA A 780 9.32 0.79 -36.14
C ALA A 780 10.43 -0.23 -35.81
N GLN A 781 11.64 0.05 -36.27
CA GLN A 781 12.81 -0.82 -36.11
C GLN A 781 13.59 -0.57 -34.82
N GLY A 782 13.33 0.54 -34.13
CA GLY A 782 14.05 0.89 -32.91
C GLY A 782 13.79 -0.09 -31.76
N VAL A 783 14.85 -0.52 -31.09
CA VAL A 783 14.86 -1.49 -29.99
C VAL A 783 15.39 -0.79 -28.73
N SER A 784 14.63 -0.89 -27.63
CA SER A 784 15.11 -0.41 -26.32
C SER A 784 16.12 -1.39 -25.72
N VAL A 785 17.16 -0.84 -25.10
CA VAL A 785 18.25 -1.62 -24.47
C VAL A 785 17.98 -1.84 -22.97
N GLY A 786 16.99 -1.16 -22.40
CA GLY A 786 16.71 -1.20 -20.95
C GLY A 786 17.73 -0.41 -20.11
N THR A 787 18.55 0.44 -20.73
CA THR A 787 19.54 1.29 -20.06
C THR A 787 18.97 2.67 -19.75
N PHE A 788 19.75 3.54 -19.11
CA PHE A 788 19.35 4.89 -18.74
C PHE A 788 20.23 5.97 -19.38
N LEU A 789 19.68 7.19 -19.49
CA LEU A 789 20.42 8.40 -19.83
C LEU A 789 20.71 9.20 -18.56
N ALA A 790 22.00 9.49 -18.31
CA ALA A 790 22.45 10.42 -17.28
C ALA A 790 22.88 11.75 -17.92
N GLN A 791 22.39 12.89 -17.41
CA GLN A 791 22.76 14.21 -17.95
C GLN A 791 22.78 15.33 -16.89
N SER A 792 23.79 16.19 -17.00
CA SER A 792 23.93 17.43 -16.21
C SER A 792 23.46 18.66 -17.02
N GLY A 793 22.64 19.54 -16.42
CA GLY A 793 22.11 20.79 -16.99
C GLY A 793 20.65 20.68 -17.43
N GLY A 794 19.76 21.51 -16.85
CA GLY A 794 18.35 21.59 -17.24
C GLY A 794 18.15 22.52 -18.43
N GLY A 795 18.09 21.97 -19.64
CA GLY A 795 17.74 22.71 -20.85
C GLY A 795 17.16 21.77 -21.89
N THR A 796 15.86 21.92 -22.15
CA THR A 796 15.12 21.30 -23.25
C THR A 796 15.49 21.97 -24.57
N ASN A 797 16.75 21.81 -25.02
CA ASN A 797 17.14 22.22 -26.37
C ASN A 797 17.68 21.02 -27.15
N SER A 798 17.16 20.87 -28.36
CA SER A 798 17.34 19.83 -29.38
C SER A 798 18.78 19.43 -29.71
N LYS A 799 19.47 18.75 -28.80
CA LYS A 799 20.70 18.01 -29.14
C LYS A 799 20.41 16.51 -29.13
N ALA A 800 20.97 15.81 -30.11
CA ALA A 800 20.99 14.35 -30.14
C ALA A 800 21.52 13.81 -28.81
N LEU A 801 20.86 12.78 -28.27
CA LEU A 801 21.27 12.18 -27.01
C LEU A 801 22.68 11.57 -27.15
N PRO A 802 23.50 11.59 -26.09
CA PRO A 802 24.85 11.04 -26.12
C PRO A 802 24.89 9.50 -26.25
N ILE A 803 23.73 8.84 -26.20
CA ILE A 803 23.56 7.40 -26.38
C ILE A 803 22.47 7.14 -27.41
N SER A 804 22.55 5.98 -28.07
CA SER A 804 21.59 5.50 -29.07
C SER A 804 20.82 4.27 -28.61
N CYS A 805 19.75 3.97 -29.35
CA CYS A 805 18.93 2.78 -29.18
C CYS A 805 19.45 1.75 -30.19
N LEU A 806 19.09 0.48 -30.02
CA LEU A 806 19.42 -0.53 -31.03
C LEU A 806 18.44 -0.44 -32.19
N LYS A 807 18.81 -1.02 -33.33
CA LYS A 807 17.97 -1.10 -34.52
C LYS A 807 17.85 -2.54 -34.98
N ASN A 808 16.62 -3.02 -35.14
CA ASN A 808 16.35 -4.28 -35.81
C ASN A 808 16.39 -4.07 -37.33
N THR A 809 17.47 -4.51 -37.95
CA THR A 809 17.71 -4.41 -39.40
C THR A 809 17.15 -5.59 -40.19
N LYS A 810 16.82 -6.72 -39.53
CA LYS A 810 16.26 -7.89 -40.23
C LYS A 810 14.87 -7.62 -40.79
N GLY A 811 14.08 -6.74 -40.16
CA GLY A 811 12.68 -6.46 -40.55
C GLY A 811 11.74 -7.67 -40.47
N SER A 812 12.25 -8.90 -40.36
CA SER A 812 11.48 -10.12 -40.20
C SER A 812 11.03 -10.25 -38.75
N PHE A 813 9.73 -10.34 -38.55
CA PHE A 813 9.08 -10.67 -37.27
C PHE A 813 9.26 -12.15 -36.90
N SER A 814 10.39 -12.77 -37.25
CA SER A 814 10.68 -14.20 -37.03
C SER A 814 10.71 -14.60 -35.54
N TYR A 815 10.89 -13.62 -34.66
CA TYR A 815 10.86 -13.76 -33.21
C TYR A 815 9.50 -13.42 -32.58
N MET A 816 8.50 -13.02 -33.37
CA MET A 816 7.13 -12.85 -32.89
C MET A 816 6.46 -14.20 -32.66
N PRO A 817 5.52 -14.29 -31.69
CA PRO A 817 4.80 -15.52 -31.42
C PRO A 817 3.89 -15.92 -32.59
N ASN A 818 3.84 -17.22 -32.90
CA ASN A 818 2.87 -17.76 -33.86
C ASN A 818 1.45 -17.83 -33.26
N LEU A 819 0.44 -18.19 -34.06
CA LEU A 819 -0.96 -18.24 -33.60
C LEU A 819 -1.19 -19.14 -32.38
N SER A 820 -0.51 -20.29 -32.30
CA SER A 820 -0.64 -21.21 -31.16
C SER A 820 -0.04 -20.61 -29.88
N GLN A 821 1.11 -19.94 -30.00
CA GLN A 821 1.78 -19.25 -28.90
C GLN A 821 0.97 -18.05 -28.41
N ILE A 822 0.37 -17.26 -29.32
CA ILE A 822 -0.55 -16.17 -28.97
C ILE A 822 -1.72 -16.69 -28.13
N LYS A 823 -2.38 -17.77 -28.57
CA LYS A 823 -3.50 -18.37 -27.81
C LYS A 823 -3.05 -18.85 -26.42
N ALA A 824 -1.84 -19.39 -26.30
CA ALA A 824 -1.28 -19.78 -25.01
C ALA A 824 -0.99 -18.56 -24.11
N MET A 825 -0.43 -17.47 -24.67
CA MET A 825 -0.18 -16.22 -23.94
C MET A 825 -1.48 -15.58 -23.44
N ILE A 826 -2.52 -15.54 -24.28
CA ILE A 826 -3.85 -15.06 -23.90
C ILE A 826 -4.37 -15.88 -22.71
N LYS A 827 -4.29 -17.21 -22.75
CA LYS A 827 -4.72 -18.04 -21.61
C LYS A 827 -3.90 -17.79 -20.33
N ALA A 828 -2.60 -17.55 -20.48
CA ALA A 828 -1.69 -17.36 -19.34
C ALA A 828 -1.83 -15.98 -18.69
N TYR A 829 -2.12 -14.93 -19.47
CA TYR A 829 -1.98 -13.54 -19.05
C TYR A 829 -3.24 -12.68 -19.21
N SER A 830 -4.32 -13.16 -19.85
CA SER A 830 -5.50 -12.31 -20.04
C SER A 830 -6.15 -11.96 -18.71
N PRO A 831 -6.52 -10.68 -18.50
CA PRO A 831 -7.04 -10.25 -17.21
C PRO A 831 -8.38 -10.88 -16.83
N TYR A 832 -8.66 -10.87 -15.53
CA TYR A 832 -10.03 -10.88 -15.03
C TYR A 832 -10.48 -9.43 -14.90
N MET A 833 -11.48 -9.03 -15.69
CA MET A 833 -12.03 -7.68 -15.64
C MET A 833 -13.27 -7.66 -14.75
N TYR A 834 -13.17 -6.97 -13.63
CA TYR A 834 -14.26 -6.70 -12.70
C TYR A 834 -15.06 -5.50 -13.17
N LEU A 835 -16.36 -5.69 -13.35
CA LEU A 835 -17.30 -4.61 -13.58
C LEU A 835 -17.74 -4.00 -12.25
N HIS A 836 -18.03 -2.71 -12.22
CA HIS A 836 -18.51 -2.07 -10.99
C HIS A 836 -19.83 -2.73 -10.51
N PRO A 837 -20.05 -2.98 -9.19
CA PRO A 837 -21.26 -3.64 -8.69
C PRO A 837 -22.59 -2.94 -9.03
N MET A 838 -22.53 -1.64 -9.31
CA MET A 838 -23.66 -0.81 -9.72
C MET A 838 -23.72 -0.57 -11.24
N GLU A 839 -22.91 -1.27 -12.03
CA GLU A 839 -22.91 -1.09 -13.48
C GLU A 839 -24.21 -1.64 -14.07
N GLU A 840 -24.93 -0.78 -14.79
CA GLU A 840 -26.17 -1.13 -15.47
C GLU A 840 -25.95 -1.40 -16.96
N TYR A 841 -24.84 -0.91 -17.52
CA TYR A 841 -24.48 -1.02 -18.92
C TYR A 841 -23.29 -1.97 -19.07
N LEU A 842 -23.61 -3.25 -19.31
CA LEU A 842 -22.65 -4.34 -19.39
C LEU A 842 -22.03 -4.42 -20.80
N PRO A 843 -20.84 -5.03 -20.95
CA PRO A 843 -20.28 -5.27 -22.27
C PRO A 843 -21.10 -6.31 -23.04
N SER A 844 -20.97 -6.34 -24.36
CA SER A 844 -21.54 -7.37 -25.24
C SER A 844 -20.57 -7.70 -26.38
N SER A 845 -20.85 -8.73 -27.18
CA SER A 845 -20.22 -8.83 -28.50
C SER A 845 -20.82 -7.82 -29.48
N VAL A 846 -20.03 -7.46 -30.49
CA VAL A 846 -20.48 -6.67 -31.65
C VAL A 846 -21.57 -7.41 -32.43
N ASP A 847 -21.41 -8.72 -32.59
CA ASP A 847 -22.38 -9.60 -33.25
C ASP A 847 -23.76 -9.57 -32.57
N TRP A 848 -23.76 -9.65 -31.23
CA TRP A 848 -24.98 -9.51 -30.43
C TRP A 848 -25.60 -8.12 -30.61
N PHE A 849 -24.79 -7.07 -30.59
CA PHE A 849 -25.27 -5.69 -30.75
C PHE A 849 -25.97 -5.47 -32.10
N PHE A 850 -25.38 -5.95 -33.20
CA PHE A 850 -25.98 -5.86 -34.53
C PHE A 850 -27.25 -6.71 -34.66
N THR A 851 -27.20 -7.96 -34.18
CA THR A 851 -28.34 -8.89 -34.26
C THR A 851 -29.55 -8.43 -33.42
N ASN A 852 -29.31 -7.72 -32.32
CA ASN A 852 -30.38 -7.25 -31.42
C ASN A 852 -30.99 -5.90 -31.84
N GLY A 853 -30.62 -5.37 -33.00
CA GLY A 853 -31.34 -4.27 -33.65
C GLY A 853 -30.61 -2.94 -33.67
N ALA A 854 -29.28 -2.91 -33.49
CA ALA A 854 -28.50 -1.73 -33.87
C ALA A 854 -28.64 -1.44 -35.37
N VAL A 855 -28.64 -0.16 -35.73
CA VAL A 855 -28.95 0.29 -37.09
C VAL A 855 -27.86 1.20 -37.64
N LEU A 856 -27.64 1.11 -38.95
CA LEU A 856 -26.82 2.05 -39.69
C LEU A 856 -27.70 3.22 -40.12
N ILE A 857 -27.29 4.43 -39.76
CA ILE A 857 -27.93 5.65 -40.21
C ILE A 857 -27.08 6.28 -41.31
N GLU A 858 -27.70 6.53 -42.47
CA GLU A 858 -27.16 7.34 -43.55
C GLU A 858 -27.91 8.68 -43.56
N LYS A 859 -27.17 9.79 -43.49
CA LYS A 859 -27.70 11.12 -43.78
C LYS A 859 -27.11 11.65 -45.08
N ARG A 860 -27.96 11.82 -46.09
CA ARG A 860 -27.61 12.35 -47.41
C ARG A 860 -28.45 13.58 -47.72
N LYS A 861 -27.82 14.75 -47.92
CA LYS A 861 -28.51 16.02 -48.24
C LYS A 861 -29.70 16.35 -47.32
N GLY A 862 -29.56 16.06 -46.03
CA GLY A 862 -30.60 16.27 -45.02
C GLY A 862 -31.66 15.17 -44.90
N VAL A 863 -31.68 14.18 -45.78
CA VAL A 863 -32.55 12.99 -45.70
C VAL A 863 -31.86 11.91 -44.87
N ILE A 864 -32.57 11.36 -43.88
CA ILE A 864 -32.08 10.29 -43.01
C ILE A 864 -32.68 8.96 -43.47
N ARG A 865 -31.84 7.93 -43.65
CA ARG A 865 -32.22 6.55 -43.94
C ARG A 865 -31.64 5.63 -42.87
N GLU A 866 -32.45 4.67 -42.45
CA GLU A 866 -32.10 3.63 -41.49
C GLU A 866 -31.98 2.28 -42.22
N SER A 867 -30.98 1.48 -41.88
CA SER A 867 -30.78 0.15 -42.44
C SER A 867 -30.29 -0.82 -41.37
N SER A 868 -30.73 -2.08 -41.46
CA SER A 868 -30.24 -3.16 -40.59
C SER A 868 -28.76 -3.43 -40.84
N ILE A 869 -28.04 -3.87 -39.81
CA ILE A 869 -26.62 -4.23 -39.91
C ILE A 869 -26.52 -5.76 -39.90
N GLU A 870 -25.72 -6.31 -40.82
CA GLU A 870 -25.41 -7.74 -40.81
C GLU A 870 -24.56 -8.10 -39.58
N PRO A 871 -24.67 -9.30 -38.98
CA PRO A 871 -24.02 -9.62 -37.71
C PRO A 871 -22.48 -9.44 -37.70
N ASN A 872 -21.83 -9.64 -38.86
CA ASN A 872 -20.38 -9.39 -39.02
C ASN A 872 -20.03 -7.96 -39.52
N GLY A 873 -21.02 -7.11 -39.74
CA GLY A 873 -20.89 -5.76 -40.28
C GLY A 873 -20.49 -5.66 -41.75
N SER A 874 -20.71 -6.73 -42.54
CA SER A 874 -20.31 -6.78 -43.97
C SER A 874 -20.99 -5.74 -44.87
N ASN A 875 -22.16 -5.25 -44.48
CA ASN A 875 -22.89 -4.19 -45.17
C ASN A 875 -22.57 -2.78 -44.66
N LEU A 876 -21.63 -2.64 -43.72
CA LEU A 876 -21.14 -1.33 -43.28
C LEU A 876 -20.20 -0.72 -44.34
N PRO A 877 -20.24 0.62 -44.53
CA PRO A 877 -19.29 1.32 -45.38
C PRO A 877 -17.84 1.00 -45.01
N GLN A 878 -17.07 0.53 -46.00
CA GLN A 878 -15.67 0.13 -45.83
C GLN A 878 -14.75 1.26 -46.31
N GLY A 879 -13.74 1.62 -45.51
CA GLY A 879 -12.74 2.63 -45.88
C GLY A 879 -12.99 4.04 -45.33
N GLY A 880 -11.95 4.89 -45.37
CA GLY A 880 -11.87 6.15 -44.63
C GLY A 880 -12.08 7.44 -45.43
N SER A 881 -12.62 7.38 -46.65
CA SER A 881 -12.91 8.59 -47.44
C SER A 881 -14.41 8.72 -47.69
N ASN A 882 -15.05 9.68 -47.04
CA ASN A 882 -16.25 10.29 -47.60
C ASN A 882 -15.77 11.54 -48.36
N ASP A 883 -15.42 11.39 -49.64
CA ASP A 883 -15.09 12.52 -50.54
C ASP A 883 -16.34 13.37 -50.89
N ASP A 884 -17.48 13.08 -50.27
CA ASP A 884 -18.77 13.76 -50.47
C ASP A 884 -19.23 14.35 -49.12
N ASP A 885 -19.00 15.65 -48.93
CA ASP A 885 -19.36 16.42 -47.72
C ASP A 885 -20.88 16.33 -47.38
N ASP A 886 -21.70 15.88 -48.33
CA ASP A 886 -23.15 15.74 -48.19
C ASP A 886 -23.61 14.39 -47.60
N VAL A 887 -22.71 13.42 -47.37
CA VAL A 887 -23.04 12.08 -46.85
C VAL A 887 -22.32 11.78 -45.54
N THR A 888 -23.07 11.43 -44.49
CA THR A 888 -22.53 11.01 -43.19
C THR A 888 -23.16 9.71 -42.71
N TYR A 889 -22.34 8.82 -42.14
CA TYR A 889 -22.79 7.54 -41.57
C TYR A 889 -22.49 7.48 -40.07
N TRP A 890 -23.41 6.89 -39.30
CA TRP A 890 -23.15 6.50 -37.91
C TRP A 890 -24.01 5.30 -37.50
N LEU A 891 -23.59 4.61 -36.44
CA LEU A 891 -24.41 3.57 -35.81
C LEU A 891 -25.32 4.18 -34.75
N ASP A 892 -26.55 3.69 -34.62
CA ASP A 892 -27.46 4.11 -33.55
C ASP A 892 -28.30 2.92 -33.04
N LEU A 893 -29.02 3.16 -31.95
CA LEU A 893 -30.02 2.24 -31.41
C LEU A 893 -31.34 2.40 -32.17
N PRO A 894 -32.17 1.33 -32.22
CA PRO A 894 -33.44 1.38 -32.95
C PRO A 894 -34.41 2.39 -32.31
N LEU A 895 -35.38 2.85 -33.11
CA LEU A 895 -36.43 3.77 -32.65
C LEU A 895 -37.40 3.13 -31.64
N ASP A 896 -37.51 1.80 -31.63
CA ASP A 896 -38.30 1.07 -30.64
C ASP A 896 -37.68 1.24 -29.24
N GLU A 897 -38.37 1.98 -28.36
CA GLU A 897 -37.88 2.30 -27.02
C GLU A 897 -37.64 1.06 -26.14
N THR A 898 -38.42 0.00 -26.32
CA THR A 898 -38.26 -1.23 -25.51
C THR A 898 -36.97 -1.94 -25.91
N LYS A 899 -36.72 -2.08 -27.23
CA LYS A 899 -35.46 -2.62 -27.76
C LYS A 899 -34.29 -1.71 -27.41
N ARG A 900 -34.45 -0.40 -27.53
CA ARG A 900 -33.43 0.60 -27.20
C ARG A 900 -32.94 0.44 -25.76
N VAL A 901 -33.85 0.38 -24.79
CA VAL A 901 -33.49 0.17 -23.37
C VAL A 901 -32.82 -1.17 -23.14
N SER A 902 -33.29 -2.24 -23.81
CA SER A 902 -32.69 -3.58 -23.69
C SER A 902 -31.27 -3.62 -24.23
N ILE A 903 -31.02 -3.04 -25.42
CA ILE A 903 -29.70 -3.04 -26.06
C ILE A 903 -28.70 -2.24 -25.21
N LYS A 904 -29.12 -1.11 -24.63
CA LYS A 904 -28.25 -0.29 -23.76
C LYS A 904 -27.68 -1.06 -22.58
N LYS A 905 -28.45 -1.98 -22.00
CA LYS A 905 -27.99 -2.79 -20.85
C LYS A 905 -26.84 -3.74 -21.20
N GLY A 906 -26.67 -4.05 -22.49
CA GLY A 906 -25.70 -5.02 -22.97
C GLY A 906 -26.01 -6.45 -22.52
N ASP A 907 -25.06 -7.34 -22.75
CA ASP A 907 -25.21 -8.76 -22.45
C ASP A 907 -23.84 -9.38 -22.14
N LEU A 908 -23.52 -9.47 -20.84
CA LEU A 908 -22.25 -9.99 -20.37
C LEU A 908 -21.99 -11.43 -20.84
N ALA A 909 -23.05 -12.22 -21.05
CA ALA A 909 -22.93 -13.61 -21.51
C ALA A 909 -22.39 -13.72 -22.94
N SER A 910 -22.73 -12.78 -23.83
CA SER A 910 -22.17 -12.70 -25.19
C SER A 910 -20.84 -11.94 -25.26
N SER A 911 -20.44 -11.24 -24.20
CA SER A 911 -19.25 -10.38 -24.22
C SER A 911 -17.98 -11.13 -24.64
N GLN A 912 -17.15 -10.46 -25.44
CA GLN A 912 -15.90 -11.03 -25.97
C GLN A 912 -14.79 -9.98 -26.03
N ALA A 913 -13.56 -10.40 -25.75
CA ALA A 913 -12.38 -9.56 -25.93
C ALA A 913 -11.87 -9.64 -27.37
N TYR A 914 -11.78 -8.51 -28.07
CA TYR A 914 -11.25 -8.43 -29.44
C TYR A 914 -9.76 -8.12 -29.40
N VAL A 915 -8.94 -9.07 -29.84
CA VAL A 915 -7.50 -9.06 -29.61
C VAL A 915 -6.73 -8.63 -30.86
N HIS A 916 -5.88 -7.61 -30.69
CA HIS A 916 -4.90 -7.16 -31.68
C HIS A 916 -3.48 -7.39 -31.16
N VAL A 917 -2.72 -8.24 -31.86
CA VAL A 917 -1.34 -8.60 -31.48
C VAL A 917 -0.34 -7.83 -32.32
N LYS A 918 0.55 -7.08 -31.66
CA LYS A 918 1.43 -6.09 -32.30
C LYS A 918 2.91 -6.37 -32.01
N PRO A 919 3.79 -6.33 -33.02
CA PRO A 919 5.21 -6.20 -32.78
C PRO A 919 5.52 -4.81 -32.23
N MET A 920 6.30 -4.74 -31.15
CA MET A 920 6.70 -3.48 -30.52
C MET A 920 8.19 -3.49 -30.19
N LEU A 921 8.78 -2.28 -30.14
CA LEU A 921 10.21 -2.08 -29.85
C LEU A 921 11.11 -2.91 -30.77
N GLY A 922 10.93 -2.77 -32.09
CA GLY A 922 11.67 -3.52 -33.10
C GLY A 922 11.39 -5.02 -33.08
N GLY A 923 10.21 -5.43 -32.59
CA GLY A 923 9.81 -6.85 -32.49
C GLY A 923 10.45 -7.62 -31.34
N THR A 924 11.07 -6.93 -30.38
CA THR A 924 11.60 -7.55 -29.15
C THR A 924 10.53 -7.74 -28.07
N PHE A 925 9.40 -7.05 -28.21
CA PHE A 925 8.21 -7.23 -27.38
C PHE A 925 6.99 -7.44 -28.26
N THR A 926 6.00 -8.14 -27.70
CA THR A 926 4.65 -8.26 -28.26
C THR A 926 3.68 -7.53 -27.35
N ASP A 927 2.94 -6.58 -27.92
CA ASP A 927 1.79 -5.97 -27.26
C ASP A 927 0.51 -6.73 -27.67
N ILE A 928 -0.22 -7.25 -26.69
CA ILE A 928 -1.53 -7.88 -26.87
C ILE A 928 -2.59 -6.89 -26.40
N VAL A 929 -3.22 -6.19 -27.34
CA VAL A 929 -4.28 -5.23 -27.05
C VAL A 929 -5.62 -5.96 -27.01
N MET A 930 -6.35 -5.83 -25.91
CA MET A 930 -7.65 -6.46 -25.69
C MET A 930 -8.72 -5.39 -25.65
N TRP A 931 -9.58 -5.35 -26.66
CA TRP A 931 -10.69 -4.41 -26.78
C TRP A 931 -11.99 -4.99 -26.25
N ILE A 932 -12.75 -4.16 -25.56
CA ILE A 932 -14.04 -4.47 -24.96
C ILE A 932 -15.06 -3.52 -25.56
N PHE A 933 -16.18 -4.08 -26.01
CA PHE A 933 -17.27 -3.32 -26.58
C PHE A 933 -18.44 -3.19 -25.60
N TYR A 934 -18.93 -1.96 -25.46
CA TYR A 934 -20.13 -1.65 -24.70
C TYR A 934 -21.17 -1.03 -25.66
N PRO A 935 -22.37 -1.61 -25.79
CA PRO A 935 -23.45 -1.03 -26.59
C PRO A 935 -23.78 0.41 -26.22
N PHE A 936 -23.62 0.75 -24.95
CA PHE A 936 -23.86 2.08 -24.42
C PHE A 936 -22.99 2.31 -23.20
N ASN A 937 -22.48 3.54 -23.05
CA ASN A 937 -21.87 3.97 -21.80
C ASN A 937 -22.81 4.97 -21.09
N GLY A 938 -22.78 4.94 -19.76
CA GLY A 938 -23.67 5.80 -18.97
C GLY A 938 -23.19 7.26 -18.97
N GLY A 939 -24.03 8.17 -18.47
CA GLY A 939 -23.67 9.58 -18.37
C GLY A 939 -22.46 9.83 -17.48
N ALA A 940 -21.52 10.66 -17.95
CA ALA A 940 -20.32 11.00 -17.20
C ALA A 940 -20.69 11.72 -15.89
N ARG A 941 -19.96 11.43 -14.82
CA ARG A 941 -20.12 12.08 -13.52
C ARG A 941 -18.97 13.06 -13.32
N ALA A 942 -19.28 14.35 -13.22
CA ALA A 942 -18.28 15.33 -12.83
C ALA A 942 -18.29 15.48 -11.31
N LYS A 943 -17.11 15.60 -10.72
CA LYS A 943 -16.95 16.09 -9.36
C LYS A 943 -16.42 17.52 -9.42
N VAL A 944 -17.28 18.46 -9.03
CA VAL A 944 -16.98 19.88 -8.89
C VAL A 944 -16.90 20.15 -7.40
N ALA A 945 -15.69 20.29 -6.86
CA ALA A 945 -15.46 20.34 -5.42
C ALA A 945 -15.98 19.08 -4.70
N CYS A 946 -17.02 19.17 -3.87
CA CYS A 946 -17.60 18.01 -3.15
C CYS A 946 -18.92 17.50 -3.74
N THR A 947 -19.37 18.02 -4.89
CA THR A 947 -20.64 17.60 -5.51
C THR A 947 -20.38 16.65 -6.68
N ASN A 948 -21.03 15.49 -6.67
CA ASN A 948 -21.16 14.64 -7.86
C ASN A 948 -22.31 15.19 -8.70
N ILE A 949 -21.99 15.82 -9.83
CA ILE A 949 -22.99 16.28 -10.79
C ILE A 949 -23.06 15.21 -11.88
N PRO A 950 -24.16 14.45 -11.99
CA PRO A 950 -24.43 13.68 -13.20
C PRO A 950 -24.49 14.70 -14.33
N LEU A 951 -23.64 14.57 -15.34
CA LEU A 951 -23.68 15.49 -16.48
C LEU A 951 -24.87 15.20 -17.42
N ARG A 952 -25.87 14.46 -16.93
CA ARG A 952 -27.03 13.95 -17.66
C ARG A 952 -26.56 13.24 -18.92
N THR A 953 -26.94 13.73 -20.10
CA THR A 953 -26.62 13.15 -21.40
C THR A 953 -25.19 13.42 -21.89
N LYS A 954 -24.39 14.25 -21.18
CA LYS A 954 -23.01 14.53 -21.60
C LYS A 954 -22.10 13.37 -21.20
N GLY A 955 -21.37 12.85 -22.19
CA GLY A 955 -20.50 11.68 -22.05
C GLY A 955 -21.22 10.35 -22.30
N GLU A 956 -22.54 10.37 -22.57
CA GLU A 956 -23.26 9.21 -23.06
C GLU A 956 -22.96 8.98 -24.54
N HIS A 957 -22.66 7.75 -24.88
CA HIS A 957 -22.25 7.29 -26.18
C HIS A 957 -22.86 5.92 -26.45
N VAL A 958 -23.37 5.75 -27.67
CA VAL A 958 -23.72 4.43 -28.21
C VAL A 958 -22.46 3.84 -28.82
N GLY A 959 -22.15 2.58 -28.51
CA GLY A 959 -21.00 1.87 -29.06
C GLY A 959 -19.66 2.32 -28.50
N ASP A 960 -19.50 2.27 -27.18
CA ASP A 960 -18.26 2.62 -26.50
C ASP A 960 -17.23 1.47 -26.54
N TRP A 961 -15.96 1.85 -26.60
CA TRP A 961 -14.83 0.94 -26.82
C TRP A 961 -13.73 1.21 -25.81
N GLU A 962 -13.50 0.26 -24.92
CA GLU A 962 -12.40 0.31 -23.96
C GLU A 962 -11.32 -0.72 -24.28
N HIS A 963 -10.11 -0.50 -23.78
CA HIS A 963 -9.06 -1.49 -23.98
C HIS A 963 -8.00 -1.50 -22.88
N LEU A 964 -7.32 -2.64 -22.79
CA LEU A 964 -6.06 -2.78 -22.05
C LEU A 964 -5.01 -3.42 -22.95
N THR A 965 -3.74 -3.25 -22.62
CA THR A 965 -2.64 -3.82 -23.42
C THR A 965 -1.66 -4.56 -22.55
N LEU A 966 -1.41 -5.83 -22.82
CA LEU A 966 -0.36 -6.62 -22.18
C LEU A 966 0.94 -6.46 -22.97
N ARG A 967 2.07 -6.17 -22.31
CA ARG A 967 3.39 -6.18 -22.96
C ARG A 967 4.20 -7.39 -22.51
N VAL A 968 4.52 -8.26 -23.47
CA VAL A 968 5.21 -9.53 -23.24
C VAL A 968 6.57 -9.52 -23.96
N SER A 969 7.61 -10.01 -23.30
CA SER A 969 8.95 -10.12 -23.89
C SER A 969 9.02 -11.27 -24.88
N ASN A 970 9.60 -11.04 -26.07
CA ASN A 970 9.81 -12.11 -27.05
C ASN A 970 11.04 -12.97 -26.75
N PHE A 971 11.86 -12.61 -25.75
CA PHE A 971 13.02 -13.41 -25.34
C PHE A 971 12.62 -14.63 -24.52
N ASN A 972 11.62 -14.51 -23.64
CA ASN A 972 11.21 -15.57 -22.71
C ASN A 972 9.68 -15.74 -22.57
N GLY A 973 8.89 -14.83 -23.13
CA GLY A 973 7.43 -14.81 -22.99
C GLY A 973 6.94 -14.24 -21.66
N GLU A 974 7.77 -13.54 -20.89
CA GLU A 974 7.40 -12.95 -19.60
C GLU A 974 6.54 -11.68 -19.76
N LEU A 975 5.50 -11.55 -18.93
CA LEU A 975 4.66 -10.35 -18.84
C LEU A 975 5.37 -9.25 -18.05
N TRP A 976 5.66 -8.11 -18.69
CA TRP A 976 6.42 -7.03 -18.07
C TRP A 976 5.57 -5.89 -17.53
N ARG A 977 4.48 -5.54 -18.23
CA ARG A 977 3.62 -4.42 -17.86
C ARG A 977 2.27 -4.48 -18.57
N VAL A 978 1.28 -3.81 -18.00
CA VAL A 978 -0.08 -3.70 -18.55
C VAL A 978 -0.45 -2.23 -18.68
N TYR A 979 -0.95 -1.83 -19.84
CA TYR A 979 -1.56 -0.53 -20.07
C TYR A 979 -3.04 -0.59 -19.77
N PHE A 980 -3.53 0.39 -19.01
CA PHE A 980 -4.95 0.58 -18.74
C PHE A 980 -5.44 1.86 -19.42
N SER A 981 -6.43 1.75 -20.32
CA SER A 981 -7.13 2.89 -20.94
C SER A 981 -7.96 3.64 -19.90
N GLN A 982 -7.75 4.95 -19.80
CA GLN A 982 -8.44 5.85 -18.88
C GLN A 982 -9.01 7.03 -19.68
N HIS A 983 -9.96 6.73 -20.57
CA HIS A 983 -10.56 7.66 -21.54
C HIS A 983 -9.58 8.07 -22.64
N SER A 984 -9.29 9.37 -22.79
CA SER A 984 -8.35 9.90 -23.80
C SER A 984 -6.87 9.74 -23.41
N GLU A 985 -6.59 9.25 -22.20
CA GLU A 985 -5.26 8.98 -21.68
C GLU A 985 -5.21 7.55 -21.11
N GLY A 986 -4.07 7.14 -20.58
CA GLY A 986 -3.94 5.88 -19.88
C GLY A 986 -2.56 5.73 -19.26
N LYS A 987 -2.33 4.58 -18.63
CA LYS A 987 -1.11 4.36 -17.87
C LYS A 987 -0.57 2.94 -18.03
N TRP A 988 0.72 2.84 -18.36
CA TRP A 988 1.49 1.62 -18.18
C TRP A 988 1.78 1.38 -16.70
N VAL A 989 1.46 0.17 -16.24
CA VAL A 989 1.71 -0.30 -14.88
C VAL A 989 2.63 -1.50 -14.95
N ASP A 990 3.72 -1.44 -14.20
CA ASP A 990 4.72 -2.50 -14.09
C ASP A 990 4.08 -3.77 -13.49
N ALA A 991 4.47 -4.96 -13.97
CA ALA A 991 3.91 -6.22 -13.47
C ALA A 991 4.09 -6.38 -11.95
N SER A 992 5.15 -5.82 -11.37
CA SER A 992 5.40 -5.83 -9.92
C SER A 992 4.38 -5.03 -9.09
N GLU A 993 3.57 -4.19 -9.74
CA GLU A 993 2.56 -3.34 -9.10
C GLU A 993 1.12 -3.81 -9.35
N LEU A 994 0.94 -4.88 -10.14
CA LEU A 994 -0.36 -5.45 -10.49
C LEU A 994 -0.87 -6.39 -9.39
N GLU A 995 -2.20 -6.48 -9.29
CA GLU A 995 -2.86 -7.59 -8.63
C GLU A 995 -3.03 -8.74 -9.64
N PHE A 996 -2.76 -9.96 -9.19
CA PHE A 996 -2.92 -11.16 -10.00
C PHE A 996 -3.97 -12.08 -9.39
N GLN A 997 -4.68 -12.78 -10.26
CA GLN A 997 -5.70 -13.74 -9.90
C GLN A 997 -5.49 -15.01 -10.71
N ASN A 998 -5.48 -16.16 -10.04
CA ASN A 998 -5.35 -17.46 -10.70
C ASN A 998 -4.10 -17.55 -11.61
N GLY A 999 -2.91 -17.59 -11.00
CA GLY A 999 -1.64 -17.62 -11.72
C GLY A 999 -1.18 -16.24 -12.18
N ASN A 1000 -0.77 -16.13 -13.44
CA ASN A 1000 -0.15 -14.91 -14.01
C ASN A 1000 -1.15 -13.97 -14.68
N ARG A 1001 -2.44 -14.10 -14.38
CA ARG A 1001 -3.51 -13.28 -14.97
C ARG A 1001 -3.77 -12.04 -14.13
N PRO A 1002 -3.59 -10.81 -14.65
CA PRO A 1002 -3.83 -9.59 -13.90
C PRO A 1002 -5.32 -9.36 -13.58
N ALA A 1003 -5.61 -8.60 -12.52
CA ALA A 1003 -6.93 -8.03 -12.31
C ALA A 1003 -7.04 -6.66 -12.99
N ALA A 1004 -8.20 -6.39 -13.62
CA ALA A 1004 -8.56 -5.09 -14.16
C ALA A 1004 -9.92 -4.67 -13.60
N TYR A 1005 -10.09 -3.38 -13.34
CA TYR A 1005 -11.31 -2.85 -12.75
C TYR A 1005 -11.90 -1.80 -13.68
N SER A 1006 -13.12 -2.04 -14.17
CA SER A 1006 -13.85 -1.08 -15.00
C SER A 1006 -14.63 -0.11 -14.13
N SER A 1007 -14.55 1.17 -14.48
CA SER A 1007 -15.25 2.22 -13.74
C SER A 1007 -16.73 2.30 -14.10
N LEU A 1008 -17.55 2.68 -13.12
CA LEU A 1008 -18.98 2.87 -13.27
C LEU A 1008 -19.31 3.88 -14.37
N HIS A 1009 -20.17 3.47 -15.30
CA HIS A 1009 -20.68 4.19 -16.48
C HIS A 1009 -19.64 4.55 -17.52
N GLY A 1010 -18.52 5.14 -17.13
CA GLY A 1010 -17.48 5.60 -18.06
C GLY A 1010 -16.53 4.50 -18.52
N HIS A 1011 -16.63 3.30 -17.94
CA HIS A 1011 -15.95 2.05 -18.34
C HIS A 1011 -14.41 2.04 -18.40
N ALA A 1012 -13.76 3.20 -18.18
CA ALA A 1012 -12.31 3.32 -18.05
C ALA A 1012 -11.73 2.28 -17.09
N LEU A 1013 -10.55 1.77 -17.44
CA LEU A 1013 -9.94 0.62 -16.79
C LEU A 1013 -8.84 1.07 -15.82
N PHE A 1014 -8.77 0.37 -14.69
CA PHE A 1014 -7.82 0.66 -13.62
C PHE A 1014 -7.16 -0.61 -13.09
N PRO A 1015 -5.89 -0.54 -12.65
CA PRO A 1015 -5.17 -1.68 -12.07
C PRO A 1015 -5.61 -2.02 -10.64
N LYS A 1016 -6.38 -1.15 -9.99
CA LYS A 1016 -6.85 -1.27 -8.60
C LYS A 1016 -8.26 -0.70 -8.47
N PRO A 1017 -9.06 -1.21 -7.53
CA PRO A 1017 -10.35 -0.60 -7.20
C PRO A 1017 -10.11 0.72 -6.45
N GLY A 1018 -11.13 1.58 -6.46
CA GLY A 1018 -11.15 2.88 -5.81
C GLY A 1018 -11.67 3.98 -6.72
N LEU A 1019 -11.75 5.18 -6.16
CA LEU A 1019 -12.13 6.40 -6.88
C LEU A 1019 -10.89 7.03 -7.53
N VAL A 1020 -10.94 7.22 -8.85
CA VAL A 1020 -9.96 8.00 -9.62
C VAL A 1020 -10.60 9.25 -10.20
N MET A 1021 -9.93 10.39 -10.03
CA MET A 1021 -10.37 11.70 -10.48
C MET A 1021 -9.52 12.19 -11.65
N GLN A 1022 -10.15 12.51 -12.78
CA GLN A 1022 -9.46 13.03 -13.97
C GLN A 1022 -9.72 14.55 -14.09
N GLY A 1023 -8.76 15.36 -13.62
CA GLY A 1023 -8.81 16.83 -13.68
C GLY A 1023 -7.95 17.52 -12.61
N MET A 1024 -7.97 18.86 -12.57
CA MET A 1024 -7.04 19.66 -11.74
C MET A 1024 -7.74 20.15 -10.46
N ARG A 1025 -7.07 20.01 -9.30
CA ARG A 1025 -7.48 20.63 -8.01
C ARG A 1025 -8.93 20.34 -7.56
N GLY A 1026 -9.40 19.09 -7.73
CA GLY A 1026 -10.74 18.68 -7.27
C GLY A 1026 -11.89 19.04 -8.22
N LEU A 1027 -11.57 19.45 -9.44
CA LEU A 1027 -12.49 19.58 -10.58
C LEU A 1027 -12.12 18.51 -11.61
N GLY A 1028 -13.00 17.55 -11.89
CA GLY A 1028 -12.69 16.49 -12.87
C GLY A 1028 -13.77 15.43 -13.05
N VAL A 1029 -13.60 14.58 -14.06
CA VAL A 1029 -14.44 13.39 -14.29
C VAL A 1029 -14.13 12.36 -13.21
N ARG A 1030 -15.18 11.81 -12.60
CA ARG A 1030 -15.12 10.82 -11.52
C ARG A 1030 -15.23 9.42 -12.12
N ASN A 1031 -14.26 8.56 -11.81
CA ASN A 1031 -14.23 7.14 -12.20
C ASN A 1031 -14.23 6.29 -10.93
N ASP A 1032 -15.34 5.64 -10.62
CA ASP A 1032 -15.47 4.72 -9.49
C ASP A 1032 -15.26 3.29 -9.97
N ALA A 1033 -14.16 2.65 -9.59
CA ALA A 1033 -13.89 1.25 -9.92
C ALA A 1033 -13.99 0.39 -8.64
N ALA A 1034 -14.62 -0.77 -8.72
CA ALA A 1034 -14.80 -1.65 -7.55
C ALA A 1034 -14.78 -3.12 -7.97
N ARG A 1035 -14.48 -4.00 -7.02
CA ARG A 1035 -14.56 -5.45 -7.23
C ARG A 1035 -16.02 -5.90 -7.11
N SER A 1036 -16.44 -6.84 -7.94
CA SER A 1036 -17.79 -7.43 -7.91
C SER A 1036 -17.77 -8.89 -8.37
N ASP A 1037 -18.91 -9.57 -8.30
CA ASP A 1037 -19.10 -10.90 -8.89
C ASP A 1037 -19.33 -10.84 -10.42
N ALA A 1038 -19.61 -9.66 -10.97
CA ALA A 1038 -19.73 -9.44 -12.41
C ALA A 1038 -18.33 -9.33 -13.03
N VAL A 1039 -17.82 -10.47 -13.50
CA VAL A 1039 -16.47 -10.61 -14.03
C VAL A 1039 -16.49 -11.06 -15.49
N MET A 1040 -15.76 -10.35 -16.34
CA MET A 1040 -15.46 -10.79 -17.70
C MET A 1040 -14.11 -11.52 -17.70
N ASP A 1041 -14.15 -12.84 -17.94
CA ASP A 1041 -12.95 -13.65 -18.14
C ASP A 1041 -12.49 -13.55 -19.61
N MET A 1042 -11.50 -12.68 -19.85
CA MET A 1042 -10.96 -12.42 -21.19
C MET A 1042 -10.11 -13.58 -21.76
N ALA A 1043 -9.75 -14.58 -20.94
CA ALA A 1043 -9.04 -15.76 -21.44
C ALA A 1043 -9.98 -16.79 -22.05
N THR A 1044 -11.25 -16.79 -21.64
CA THR A 1044 -12.25 -17.77 -22.07
C THR A 1044 -12.95 -17.32 -23.34
N TRP A 1045 -13.32 -16.04 -23.41
CA TRP A 1045 -14.12 -15.48 -24.51
C TRP A 1045 -13.35 -14.36 -25.21
N PHE A 1046 -12.56 -14.73 -26.23
CA PHE A 1046 -11.79 -13.80 -27.05
C PHE A 1046 -11.83 -14.13 -28.53
N GLU A 1047 -11.59 -13.14 -29.39
CA GLU A 1047 -11.40 -13.28 -30.84
C GLU A 1047 -10.12 -12.55 -31.25
N ILE A 1048 -9.21 -13.24 -31.94
CA ILE A 1048 -8.03 -12.58 -32.51
C ILE A 1048 -8.45 -11.96 -33.85
N VAL A 1049 -8.62 -10.64 -33.86
CA VAL A 1049 -9.16 -9.90 -35.00
C VAL A 1049 -8.07 -9.26 -35.86
N ALA A 1050 -6.86 -9.07 -35.32
CA ALA A 1050 -5.73 -8.51 -36.06
C ALA A 1050 -4.37 -9.01 -35.54
N ALA A 1051 -3.49 -9.36 -36.47
CA ALA A 1051 -2.07 -9.62 -36.24
C ALA A 1051 -1.35 -9.55 -37.59
N GLU A 1052 -0.96 -8.35 -38.02
CA GLU A 1052 -0.52 -8.06 -39.38
C GLU A 1052 0.64 -8.95 -39.85
N TYR A 1053 1.55 -9.30 -38.93
CA TYR A 1053 2.72 -10.14 -39.22
C TYR A 1053 2.38 -11.62 -39.47
N LEU A 1054 1.15 -12.07 -39.15
CA LEU A 1054 0.67 -13.43 -39.44
C LEU A 1054 -0.01 -13.54 -40.82
N GLY A 1055 -0.17 -12.42 -41.54
CA GLY A 1055 -0.78 -12.38 -42.87
C GLY A 1055 -2.21 -12.94 -42.88
N SER A 1056 -2.51 -13.81 -43.83
CA SER A 1056 -3.85 -14.36 -44.07
C SER A 1056 -4.35 -15.36 -43.01
N GLN A 1057 -3.54 -15.68 -41.99
CA GLN A 1057 -3.97 -16.57 -40.90
C GLN A 1057 -5.04 -15.93 -39.99
N ILE A 1058 -5.09 -14.60 -39.95
CA ILE A 1058 -6.10 -13.84 -39.22
C ILE A 1058 -6.95 -13.08 -40.23
N ARG A 1059 -8.28 -13.27 -40.15
CA ARG A 1059 -9.23 -12.53 -40.98
C ARG A 1059 -9.84 -11.41 -40.15
N GLU A 1060 -9.57 -10.17 -40.54
CA GLU A 1060 -10.24 -9.03 -39.92
C GLU A 1060 -11.76 -9.10 -40.17
N PRO A 1061 -12.60 -8.92 -39.15
CA PRO A 1061 -14.04 -8.85 -39.36
C PRO A 1061 -14.41 -7.54 -40.09
N PRO A 1062 -15.44 -7.54 -40.96
CA PRO A 1062 -15.81 -6.35 -41.73
C PRO A 1062 -16.12 -5.11 -40.89
N TRP A 1063 -16.74 -5.29 -39.72
CA TRP A 1063 -17.04 -4.18 -38.79
C TRP A 1063 -15.80 -3.45 -38.29
N LEU A 1064 -14.65 -4.12 -38.20
CA LEU A 1064 -13.39 -3.51 -37.74
C LEU A 1064 -12.88 -2.46 -38.75
N ASN A 1065 -13.29 -2.59 -40.01
CA ASN A 1065 -12.97 -1.70 -41.11
C ASN A 1065 -14.00 -0.58 -41.32
N TYR A 1066 -14.92 -0.39 -40.38
CA TYR A 1066 -15.82 0.76 -40.34
C TYR A 1066 -15.13 1.99 -39.72
N TRP A 1067 -14.90 3.03 -40.52
CA TRP A 1067 -14.15 4.25 -40.16
C TRP A 1067 -15.05 5.42 -39.73
N MET A 1068 -16.36 5.22 -39.67
CA MET A 1068 -17.31 6.28 -39.30
C MET A 1068 -17.63 6.20 -37.80
N ASN A 1069 -18.66 6.90 -37.33
CA ASN A 1069 -18.94 6.97 -35.88
C ASN A 1069 -19.71 5.73 -35.41
N TRP A 1070 -19.21 5.10 -34.35
CA TRP A 1070 -20.00 4.20 -33.53
C TRP A 1070 -20.82 5.11 -32.60
N GLY A 1071 -22.11 5.26 -32.86
CA GLY A 1071 -22.96 6.22 -32.13
C GLY A 1071 -23.22 7.56 -32.84
N PRO A 1072 -24.34 8.25 -32.51
CA PRO A 1072 -24.72 9.54 -33.10
C PRO A 1072 -23.79 10.71 -32.71
N LYS A 1073 -23.76 11.77 -33.54
CA LYS A 1073 -23.05 13.08 -33.38
C LYS A 1073 -21.74 13.05 -32.56
N GLU A 1074 -20.59 13.16 -33.22
CA GLU A 1074 -19.25 13.11 -32.55
C GLU A 1074 -19.05 11.88 -31.64
N GLY A 1075 -19.80 10.80 -31.91
CA GLY A 1075 -19.72 9.54 -31.17
C GLY A 1075 -18.36 8.85 -31.30
N PRO A 1076 -18.08 7.86 -30.43
CA PRO A 1076 -16.80 7.17 -30.39
C PRO A 1076 -16.43 6.60 -31.77
N LYS A 1077 -15.14 6.61 -32.04
CA LYS A 1077 -14.59 5.94 -33.21
C LYS A 1077 -14.31 4.49 -32.88
N GLY A 1078 -14.52 3.63 -33.88
CA GLY A 1078 -14.19 2.22 -33.78
C GLY A 1078 -12.70 2.00 -33.54
N PRO A 1079 -12.30 0.78 -33.16
CA PRO A 1079 -10.95 0.51 -32.70
C PRO A 1079 -9.88 0.97 -33.71
N LYS A 1080 -10.04 0.70 -35.02
CA LYS A 1080 -9.06 1.03 -36.08
C LYS A 1080 -8.71 2.53 -36.23
N GLN A 1081 -9.57 3.42 -35.75
CA GLN A 1081 -9.35 4.87 -35.74
C GLN A 1081 -8.84 5.43 -34.41
N LYS A 1082 -8.98 4.71 -33.30
CA LYS A 1082 -8.38 5.13 -32.03
C LYS A 1082 -6.86 5.04 -32.13
N ASP A 1083 -6.15 6.02 -31.57
CA ASP A 1083 -4.69 6.14 -31.73
C ASP A 1083 -3.93 4.90 -31.25
N MET A 1084 -4.47 4.27 -30.21
CA MET A 1084 -3.95 3.05 -29.59
C MET A 1084 -4.00 1.83 -30.51
N TRP A 1085 -4.87 1.83 -31.51
CA TRP A 1085 -4.93 0.76 -32.51
C TRP A 1085 -3.73 0.75 -33.45
N LYS A 1086 -3.14 1.91 -33.75
CA LYS A 1086 -1.87 1.97 -34.50
C LYS A 1086 -0.63 1.94 -33.57
N GLY A 1087 -0.85 1.93 -32.25
CA GLY A 1087 0.16 1.80 -31.19
C GLY A 1087 0.23 3.03 -30.27
N ASP A 1088 0.30 2.78 -28.95
CA ASP A 1088 0.33 3.77 -27.84
C ASP A 1088 1.61 4.62 -27.79
N GLU A 1089 2.65 4.17 -28.47
CA GLU A 1089 3.95 4.80 -28.33
C GLU A 1089 4.26 5.79 -29.45
N ARG A 1090 3.32 6.31 -30.24
CA ARG A 1090 3.68 7.27 -31.31
C ARG A 1090 4.41 8.52 -30.82
#